data_AF-A0A1F7ACZ4-F1
#
_entry.id   AF-A0A1F7ACZ4-F1
#
_cell.length_a   1.000
_cell.length_b   1.000
_cell.length_c   1.000
_cell.angle_alpha   90.00
_cell.angle_beta   90.00
_cell.angle_gamma   90.00
#
_symmetry.space_group_name_H-M   'P 1'
#
loop_
_entity.id
_entity.type
_entity.pdbx_description
1 polymer ?
#
loop_
_entity_poly.entity_id
_entity_poly.type
_entity_poly.pdbx_seq_one_letter_code
_entity_poly.pdbx_strand_id
1 'polypeptide(L)'
;MGLFGHHGILGINARNLLYIRPFNKKKAIRFADDKLKTKHFLSARGIPTPKLYAAIHNTDELDRFDFSTLPDSFVLKPNLGYGGEGIVVVIGRKEGVFIKASGDLISEVELSEHCADILEGRFSISELQDTAFFEQRIVCDQSLAQFSYKGLPDVRIVVHNLIPVMAMLRLPTKESDGKANLHQGAVGVGIDMATGKTTHIVYKNKIIPEIPGVGPIRGYKIPNWDEILLIASTIQLNTNLGYSAVDIALDENNGPMLLEINARAGLSVQMANLAPLRRRLERIQGVQVTTPEKGVRVSQDLFGNKIEKEVKKISGKEVVGYEEQVKILAPEEARYVWASLNPLLEESVMDKALAEELKLDSPKVKFMLGNIRVQTLLRFEDLSGQDFPLVLGKRDLKGVLIDPNKSKSKSLKLPALYPADLFGGKNQNHDLDASLVAIDKSIKLLSHLKPINLNEEKTKFLQNPHYNPQFQYKKLGFNPMDLKKQLEKLKERLDDSAASRLFLGKITELEKKAILLEALGSTSFTDASIHLYGLPGASLLEKAREKLNQKPKNFVKSEKNYSTEEAAIIFERIFKEYGLDHWKVKINKNMVAACSAGKQDTLFLRKGAEFFEDRLRMLIAHEVETHILTAENGKYQPLRLFNRGFGDYLETQEGLAIWNQEQVLSHDTEKNYRSATLVFLVEFALKHSFAETYDYSLKLGFPAEKALQTAFKLKRGLEDSSRPGAFTKELSYFSGYLQIESFVAAGGDLRDLYFGKFNLRDLEWIKKVPGLNAPKILPKFLR
;
A
#
# COMPACT_ATOMS: atom_id res chain seq x y z
N MET A 1 -2.29 -13.03 0.61
CA MET A 1 -1.70 -13.76 1.75
C MET A 1 -1.94 -15.22 1.47
N GLY A 2 -0.91 -16.03 1.20
CA GLY A 2 -1.11 -17.42 0.80
C GLY A 2 0.20 -18.13 0.47
N LEU A 3 1.17 -18.04 1.37
CA LEU A 3 2.48 -18.72 1.25
C LEU A 3 2.88 -19.48 2.52
N PHE A 4 2.03 -19.43 3.54
CA PHE A 4 2.26 -20.06 4.82
C PHE A 4 0.88 -20.44 5.36
N GLY A 5 0.66 -21.73 5.64
CA GLY A 5 -0.37 -22.12 6.60
C GLY A 5 -0.11 -21.39 7.93
N HIS A 6 -1.05 -21.42 8.88
CA HIS A 6 -1.01 -20.68 10.16
C HIS A 6 0.20 -20.95 11.10
N HIS A 7 1.34 -21.44 10.58
CA HIS A 7 2.64 -21.78 11.15
C HIS A 7 3.47 -20.60 11.67
N GLY A 8 2.88 -19.76 12.52
CA GLY A 8 3.62 -18.81 13.37
C GLY A 8 4.26 -17.62 12.64
N ILE A 9 3.68 -17.15 11.54
CA ILE A 9 3.96 -15.80 11.02
C ILE A 9 3.45 -14.77 12.02
N LEU A 10 4.23 -13.70 12.22
CA LEU A 10 3.76 -12.54 12.95
C LEU A 10 2.96 -11.63 12.02
N GLY A 11 1.65 -11.47 12.27
CA GLY A 11 0.81 -10.46 11.64
C GLY A 11 0.87 -9.10 12.36
N ILE A 12 0.42 -8.03 11.71
CA ILE A 12 0.48 -6.65 12.27
C ILE A 12 -0.27 -6.56 13.61
N ASN A 13 -1.45 -7.17 13.71
CA ASN A 13 -2.26 -7.16 14.93
C ASN A 13 -1.55 -7.93 16.05
N ALA A 14 -1.05 -9.14 15.76
CA ALA A 14 -0.31 -9.95 16.73
C ALA A 14 0.96 -9.24 17.21
N ARG A 15 1.73 -8.60 16.31
CA ARG A 15 2.87 -7.75 16.67
C ARG A 15 2.46 -6.65 17.65
N ASN A 16 1.38 -5.93 17.32
CA ASN A 16 0.91 -4.82 18.13
C ASN A 16 0.44 -5.27 19.52
N LEU A 17 -0.34 -6.37 19.59
CA LEU A 17 -0.95 -6.86 20.83
C LEU A 17 0.03 -7.63 21.71
N LEU A 18 0.87 -8.48 21.13
CA LEU A 18 1.73 -9.41 21.87
C LEU A 18 3.10 -8.81 22.19
N TYR A 19 3.62 -7.90 21.37
CA TYR A 19 4.99 -7.39 21.51
C TYR A 19 5.05 -5.88 21.74
N ILE A 20 4.36 -5.07 20.94
CA ILE A 20 4.46 -3.61 21.09
C ILE A 20 3.71 -3.12 22.33
N ARG A 21 2.43 -3.47 22.50
CA ARG A 21 1.63 -3.01 23.66
C ARG A 21 2.21 -3.45 25.01
N PRO A 22 2.65 -4.71 25.19
CA PRO A 22 3.13 -5.17 26.49
C PRO A 22 4.54 -4.67 26.80
N PHE A 23 5.40 -4.53 25.78
CA PHE A 23 6.82 -4.27 25.99
C PHE A 23 7.28 -2.86 25.62
N ASN A 24 6.49 -2.07 24.88
CA ASN A 24 6.82 -0.67 24.56
C ASN A 24 5.88 0.29 25.27
N LYS A 25 6.40 0.95 26.32
CA LYS A 25 5.67 2.03 27.01
C LYS A 25 5.37 3.17 26.03
N LYS A 26 4.20 3.83 26.17
CA LYS A 26 3.80 4.97 25.32
C LYS A 26 4.87 6.09 25.24
N LYS A 27 5.63 6.31 26.32
CA LYS A 27 6.74 7.29 26.33
C LYS A 27 7.90 6.85 25.44
N ALA A 28 8.27 5.56 25.46
CA ALA A 28 9.33 5.01 24.61
C ALA A 28 8.94 5.02 23.13
N ILE A 29 7.67 4.74 22.82
CA ILE A 29 7.15 4.86 21.44
C ILE A 29 7.24 6.30 20.94
N ARG A 30 6.78 7.28 21.73
CA ARG A 30 6.87 8.71 21.37
C ARG A 30 8.32 9.18 21.23
N PHE A 31 9.22 8.64 22.04
CA PHE A 31 10.64 8.92 21.93
C PHE A 31 11.20 8.41 20.60
N ALA A 32 10.90 7.16 20.22
CA ALA A 32 11.36 6.56 18.97
C ALA A 32 10.74 7.22 17.71
N ASP A 33 9.52 7.74 17.81
CA ASP A 33 8.87 8.48 16.71
C ASP A 33 9.55 9.84 16.43
N ASP A 34 10.37 10.37 17.35
CA ASP A 34 11.11 11.63 17.23
C ASP A 34 12.59 11.36 16.87
N LYS A 35 12.95 11.57 15.59
CA LYS A 35 14.28 11.25 15.05
C LYS A 35 15.38 12.08 15.69
N LEU A 36 15.15 13.38 15.90
CA LEU A 36 16.12 14.29 16.53
C LEU A 36 16.40 13.90 17.98
N LYS A 37 15.34 13.71 18.79
CA LYS A 37 15.52 13.30 20.19
C LYS A 37 16.23 11.97 20.30
N THR A 38 15.84 11.00 19.46
CA THR A 38 16.45 9.67 19.43
C THR A 38 17.93 9.74 19.08
N LYS A 39 18.27 10.48 18.03
CA LYS A 39 19.65 10.66 17.57
C LYS A 39 20.51 11.33 18.62
N HIS A 40 20.08 12.46 19.16
CA HIS A 40 20.83 13.18 20.19
C HIS A 40 21.10 12.31 21.42
N PHE A 41 20.06 11.61 21.91
CA PHE A 41 20.15 10.74 23.07
C PHE A 41 21.14 9.57 22.88
N LEU A 42 21.18 8.97 21.69
CA LEU A 42 22.02 7.81 21.39
C LEU A 42 23.45 8.19 21.00
N SER A 43 23.62 9.29 20.27
CA SER A 43 24.94 9.83 19.94
C SER A 43 25.74 10.18 21.19
N ALA A 44 25.09 10.82 22.19
CA ALA A 44 25.68 11.10 23.50
C ALA A 44 26.09 9.83 24.30
N ARG A 45 25.69 8.64 23.83
CA ARG A 45 26.01 7.33 24.44
C ARG A 45 26.91 6.48 23.54
N GLY A 46 27.58 7.11 22.57
CA GLY A 46 28.55 6.44 21.71
C GLY A 46 27.96 5.60 20.59
N ILE A 47 26.66 5.72 20.29
CA ILE A 47 26.09 5.08 19.09
C ILE A 47 26.43 5.94 17.87
N PRO A 48 27.08 5.39 16.83
CA PRO A 48 27.39 6.14 15.62
C PRO A 48 26.10 6.61 14.91
N THR A 49 25.99 7.92 14.69
CA THR A 49 24.86 8.55 13.99
C THR A 49 25.39 9.66 13.09
N PRO A 50 24.74 9.95 11.94
CA PRO A 50 25.16 11.05 11.08
C PRO A 50 25.16 12.38 11.84
N LYS A 51 26.25 13.15 11.72
CA LYS A 51 26.41 14.44 12.40
C LYS A 51 25.26 15.38 12.05
N LEU A 52 24.61 15.95 13.07
CA LEU A 52 23.59 16.98 12.89
C LEU A 52 24.28 18.32 12.63
N TYR A 53 23.86 19.03 11.58
CA TYR A 53 24.37 20.36 11.24
C TYR A 53 23.46 21.47 11.76
N ALA A 54 22.15 21.34 11.53
CA ALA A 54 21.16 22.32 11.97
C ALA A 54 19.78 21.67 12.13
N ALA A 55 18.91 22.31 12.91
CA ALA A 55 17.49 21.99 13.02
C ALA A 55 16.70 23.31 13.08
N ILE A 56 15.58 23.35 12.38
CA ILE A 56 14.66 24.48 12.25
C ILE A 56 13.31 24.04 12.75
N HIS A 57 12.85 24.63 13.84
CA HIS A 57 11.65 24.22 14.56
C HIS A 57 10.40 25.03 14.22
N ASN A 58 10.56 26.23 13.67
CA ASN A 58 9.47 27.15 13.35
C ASN A 58 9.87 28.11 12.22
N THR A 59 8.90 28.87 11.71
CA THR A 59 9.10 29.80 10.60
C THR A 59 10.04 30.95 10.96
N ASP A 60 10.02 31.46 12.20
CA ASP A 60 10.94 32.54 12.62
C ASP A 60 12.41 32.10 12.59
N GLU A 61 12.69 30.84 12.97
CA GLU A 61 14.01 30.23 12.84
C GLU A 61 14.40 30.04 11.38
N LEU A 62 13.45 29.68 10.51
CA LEU A 62 13.68 29.51 9.08
C LEU A 62 14.04 30.84 8.40
N ASP A 63 13.31 31.91 8.70
CA ASP A 63 13.50 33.23 8.11
C ASP A 63 14.87 33.85 8.47
N ARG A 64 15.44 33.43 9.60
CA ARG A 64 16.76 33.88 10.08
C ARG A 64 17.88 32.90 9.74
N PHE A 65 17.56 31.75 9.15
CA PHE A 65 18.53 30.70 8.91
C PHE A 65 19.42 31.03 7.71
N ASP A 66 20.72 31.12 7.95
CA ASP A 66 21.71 31.31 6.89
C ASP A 66 22.15 29.96 6.31
N PHE A 67 21.58 29.61 5.15
CA PHE A 67 21.89 28.38 4.42
C PHE A 67 23.34 28.31 3.95
N SER A 68 24.06 29.43 3.88
CA SER A 68 25.47 29.44 3.48
C SER A 68 26.38 28.74 4.49
N THR A 69 25.92 28.60 5.75
CA THR A 69 26.64 27.92 6.84
C THR A 69 26.62 26.39 6.73
N LEU A 70 25.76 25.82 5.86
CA LEU A 70 25.71 24.39 5.61
C LEU A 70 26.93 23.94 4.78
N PRO A 71 27.45 22.72 5.02
CA PRO A 71 28.53 22.17 4.20
C PRO A 71 28.07 21.92 2.76
N ASP A 72 29.01 21.68 1.84
CA ASP A 72 28.69 21.42 0.43
C ASP A 72 27.83 20.16 0.22
N SER A 73 27.83 19.24 1.18
CA SER A 73 27.02 18.03 1.11
C SER A 73 26.32 17.71 2.43
N PHE A 74 25.01 17.52 2.36
CA PHE A 74 24.15 17.22 3.50
C PHE A 74 22.86 16.52 3.05
N VAL A 75 22.05 16.11 4.03
CA VAL A 75 20.69 15.64 3.82
C VAL A 75 19.74 16.47 4.67
N LEU A 76 18.72 17.03 4.06
CA LEU A 76 17.59 17.67 4.72
C LEU A 76 16.49 16.63 4.94
N LYS A 77 15.95 16.53 6.15
CA LYS A 77 14.90 15.57 6.51
C LYS A 77 13.85 16.18 7.45
N PRO A 78 12.59 15.70 7.37
CA PRO A 78 11.57 15.95 8.38
C PRO A 78 11.75 15.05 9.62
N ASN A 79 11.54 15.61 10.82
CA ASN A 79 11.64 14.89 12.09
C ASN A 79 10.56 13.79 12.19
N LEU A 80 9.31 14.09 11.87
CA LEU A 80 8.16 13.18 11.95
C LEU A 80 7.73 12.60 10.59
N GLY A 81 8.48 12.88 9.52
CA GLY A 81 8.11 12.44 8.18
C GLY A 81 8.14 10.93 7.98
N TYR A 82 7.34 10.47 7.01
CA TYR A 82 7.08 9.05 6.73
C TYR A 82 7.54 8.60 5.34
N GLY A 83 8.01 7.36 5.24
CA GLY A 83 8.25 6.71 3.95
C GLY A 83 9.34 7.35 3.07
N GLY A 84 10.18 8.20 3.66
CA GLY A 84 11.22 8.95 2.94
C GLY A 84 10.68 10.14 2.13
N GLU A 85 9.47 10.63 2.44
CA GLU A 85 8.94 11.88 1.90
C GLU A 85 9.59 13.09 2.60
N GLY A 86 9.75 14.19 1.86
CA GLY A 86 10.39 15.40 2.38
C GLY A 86 11.92 15.35 2.49
N ILE A 87 12.57 14.25 2.12
CA ILE A 87 14.04 14.14 2.15
C ILE A 87 14.66 14.77 0.90
N VAL A 88 15.61 15.68 1.09
CA VAL A 88 16.43 16.25 0.02
C VAL A 88 17.89 15.89 0.28
N VAL A 89 18.54 15.25 -0.70
CA VAL A 89 19.96 14.85 -0.62
C VAL A 89 20.78 15.79 -1.48
N VAL A 90 21.70 16.53 -0.86
CA VAL A 90 22.62 17.46 -1.52
C VAL A 90 24.02 16.84 -1.56
N ILE A 91 24.60 16.77 -2.76
CA ILE A 91 25.88 16.09 -3.02
C ILE A 91 27.05 17.05 -3.24
N GLY A 92 26.76 18.33 -3.46
CA GLY A 92 27.77 19.36 -3.69
C GLY A 92 27.14 20.75 -3.78
N ARG A 93 28.01 21.75 -3.91
CA ARG A 93 27.64 23.15 -4.14
C ARG A 93 28.50 23.72 -5.27
N LYS A 94 27.91 24.51 -6.17
CA LYS A 94 28.62 25.21 -7.23
C LYS A 94 28.08 26.63 -7.36
N GLU A 95 28.96 27.62 -7.31
CA GLU A 95 28.62 29.05 -7.49
C GLU A 95 27.45 29.51 -6.58
N GLY A 96 27.44 29.05 -5.33
CA GLY A 96 26.40 29.39 -4.34
C GLY A 96 25.15 28.52 -4.39
N VAL A 97 24.93 27.74 -5.45
CA VAL A 97 23.74 26.88 -5.64
C VAL A 97 24.05 25.43 -5.26
N PHE A 98 23.13 24.75 -4.57
CA PHE A 98 23.29 23.36 -4.17
C PHE A 98 22.92 22.39 -5.30
N ILE A 99 23.58 21.24 -5.34
CA ILE A 99 23.36 20.19 -6.34
C ILE A 99 22.72 18.99 -5.63
N LYS A 100 21.50 18.63 -6.04
CA LYS A 100 20.81 17.45 -5.51
C LYS A 100 21.41 16.16 -6.07
N ALA A 101 21.21 15.05 -5.38
CA ALA A 101 21.61 13.71 -5.86
C ALA A 101 20.95 13.29 -7.19
N SER A 102 19.82 13.92 -7.57
CA SER A 102 19.19 13.74 -8.89
C SER A 102 20.00 14.36 -10.03
N GLY A 103 20.88 15.32 -9.72
CA GLY A 103 21.56 16.17 -10.69
C GLY A 103 20.95 17.56 -10.83
N ASP A 104 19.71 17.78 -10.35
CA ASP A 104 19.11 19.12 -10.42
C ASP A 104 19.73 20.08 -9.41
N LEU A 105 19.75 21.35 -9.78
CA LEU A 105 20.13 22.43 -8.89
C LEU A 105 18.98 22.76 -7.93
N ILE A 106 19.32 23.20 -6.72
CA ILE A 106 18.38 23.75 -5.74
C ILE A 106 18.99 24.99 -5.10
N SER A 107 18.28 26.11 -5.23
CA SER A 107 18.65 27.39 -4.62
C SER A 107 18.35 27.40 -3.12
N GLU A 108 18.93 28.35 -2.38
CA GLU A 108 18.63 28.56 -0.96
C GLU A 108 17.15 28.90 -0.74
N VAL A 109 16.54 29.66 -1.66
CA VAL A 109 15.10 30.00 -1.64
C VAL A 109 14.25 28.73 -1.73
N GLU A 110 14.52 27.86 -2.71
CA GLU A 110 13.78 26.59 -2.86
C GLU A 110 14.02 25.64 -1.67
N LEU A 111 15.22 25.65 -1.09
CA LEU A 111 15.51 24.87 0.11
C LEU A 111 14.72 25.40 1.32
N SER A 112 14.58 26.72 1.43
CA SER A 112 13.76 27.40 2.44
C SER A 112 12.28 27.07 2.28
N GLU A 113 11.73 27.18 1.08
CA GLU A 113 10.34 26.79 0.76
C GLU A 113 10.07 25.31 1.12
N HIS A 114 11.02 24.41 0.83
CA HIS A 114 10.91 23.01 1.18
C HIS A 114 11.00 22.77 2.71
N CYS A 115 11.77 23.58 3.43
CA CYS A 115 11.76 23.58 4.90
C CYS A 115 10.41 24.07 5.44
N ALA A 116 9.81 25.11 4.86
CA ALA A 116 8.47 25.57 5.23
C ALA A 116 7.42 24.47 5.02
N ASP A 117 7.45 23.77 3.88
CA ASP A 117 6.61 22.60 3.63
C ASP A 117 6.77 21.51 4.73
N ILE A 118 8.00 21.27 5.18
CA ILE A 118 8.26 20.35 6.30
C ILE A 118 7.61 20.88 7.58
N LEU A 119 7.87 22.14 7.95
CA LEU A 119 7.34 22.77 9.17
C LEU A 119 5.80 22.74 9.21
N GLU A 120 5.13 22.88 8.08
CA GLU A 120 3.67 22.79 7.94
C GLU A 120 3.12 21.36 8.03
N GLY A 121 4.00 20.35 8.12
CA GLY A 121 3.60 18.96 8.26
C GLY A 121 3.23 18.27 6.95
N ARG A 122 3.59 18.84 5.78
CA ARG A 122 3.27 18.30 4.44
C ARG A 122 3.71 16.86 4.24
N PHE A 123 4.80 16.46 4.89
CA PHE A 123 5.42 15.14 4.78
C PHE A 123 5.16 14.24 6.01
N SER A 124 4.35 14.71 6.96
CA SER A 124 3.98 13.99 8.18
C SER A 124 2.63 13.28 8.00
N ILE A 125 2.52 12.03 8.49
CA ILE A 125 1.25 11.27 8.46
C ILE A 125 0.13 11.99 9.24
N SER A 126 0.50 12.82 10.21
CA SER A 126 -0.45 13.45 11.12
C SER A 126 -0.89 14.87 10.74
N GLU A 127 -0.35 15.47 9.66
CA GLU A 127 -0.57 16.88 9.29
C GLU A 127 -0.42 17.83 10.50
N LEU A 128 0.58 17.56 11.36
CA LEU A 128 0.97 18.39 12.50
C LEU A 128 2.25 19.14 12.16
N GLN A 129 2.52 20.26 12.84
CA GLN A 129 3.81 20.97 12.75
C GLN A 129 4.98 20.00 12.98
N ASP A 130 5.99 20.07 12.11
CA ASP A 130 7.19 19.22 12.12
C ASP A 130 8.46 20.07 12.34
N THR A 131 9.63 19.44 12.37
CA THR A 131 10.94 20.10 12.41
C THR A 131 11.74 19.68 11.18
N ALA A 132 12.28 20.65 10.45
CA ALA A 132 13.22 20.42 9.37
C ALA A 132 14.63 20.35 9.94
N PHE A 133 15.43 19.37 9.56
CA PHE A 133 16.81 19.29 10.04
C PHE A 133 17.79 18.80 8.99
N PHE A 134 19.04 19.24 9.13
CA PHE A 134 20.15 19.00 8.22
C PHE A 134 21.18 18.12 8.89
N GLU A 135 21.62 17.08 8.20
CA GLU A 135 22.60 16.14 8.71
C GLU A 135 23.64 15.75 7.66
N GLN A 136 24.72 15.13 8.12
CA GLN A 136 25.76 14.53 7.29
C GLN A 136 25.16 13.54 6.29
N ARG A 137 25.55 13.68 5.03
CA ARG A 137 25.27 12.69 3.99
C ARG A 137 26.18 11.47 4.19
N ILE A 138 25.56 10.31 4.36
CA ILE A 138 26.28 9.03 4.39
C ILE A 138 26.74 8.67 2.97
N VAL A 139 27.99 8.22 2.86
CA VAL A 139 28.56 7.68 1.63
C VAL A 139 28.50 6.16 1.73
N CYS A 140 27.72 5.52 0.87
CA CYS A 140 27.54 4.06 0.92
C CYS A 140 28.89 3.35 0.73
N ASP A 141 29.18 2.39 1.60
CA ASP A 141 30.33 1.50 1.44
C ASP A 141 30.32 0.82 0.05
N GLN A 142 31.47 0.84 -0.63
CA GLN A 142 31.62 0.37 -2.01
C GLN A 142 31.21 -1.09 -2.19
N SER A 143 31.41 -1.91 -1.15
CA SER A 143 31.11 -3.33 -1.17
C SER A 143 29.61 -3.60 -1.30
N LEU A 144 28.75 -2.68 -0.82
CA LEU A 144 27.30 -2.72 -0.99
C LEU A 144 26.80 -1.85 -2.16
N ALA A 145 27.53 -0.77 -2.50
CA ALA A 145 27.14 0.17 -3.54
C ALA A 145 26.91 -0.52 -4.90
N GLN A 146 27.71 -1.54 -5.21
CA GLN A 146 27.58 -2.34 -6.45
C GLN A 146 26.20 -3.04 -6.60
N PHE A 147 25.46 -3.22 -5.50
CA PHE A 147 24.16 -3.90 -5.51
C PHE A 147 22.96 -2.94 -5.49
N SER A 148 23.19 -1.63 -5.47
CA SER A 148 22.18 -0.60 -5.26
C SER A 148 22.01 0.30 -6.48
N TYR A 149 20.76 0.57 -6.90
CA TYR A 149 20.49 1.61 -7.88
C TYR A 149 20.31 2.95 -7.18
N LYS A 150 21.38 3.75 -7.10
CA LYS A 150 21.40 5.11 -6.52
C LYS A 150 20.84 5.20 -5.08
N GLY A 151 21.37 6.10 -4.26
CA GLY A 151 20.93 6.22 -2.86
C GLY A 151 21.52 5.14 -1.94
N LEU A 152 20.96 5.02 -0.73
CA LEU A 152 21.62 4.37 0.40
C LEU A 152 20.93 3.04 0.80
N PRO A 153 21.60 1.89 0.63
CA PRO A 153 21.20 0.63 1.25
C PRO A 153 21.18 0.74 2.76
N ASP A 154 20.26 0.01 3.40
CA ASP A 154 20.24 -0.12 4.84
C ASP A 154 19.93 -1.54 5.30
N VAL A 155 20.48 -1.90 6.45
CA VAL A 155 20.22 -3.14 7.16
C VAL A 155 19.16 -2.86 8.22
N ARG A 156 18.01 -3.50 8.09
CA ARG A 156 16.94 -3.49 9.09
C ARG A 156 17.07 -4.70 10.00
N ILE A 157 17.24 -4.47 11.30
CA ILE A 157 17.35 -5.51 12.33
C ILE A 157 16.16 -5.42 13.28
N VAL A 158 15.39 -6.49 13.41
CA VAL A 158 14.34 -6.61 14.45
C VAL A 158 14.97 -7.14 15.72
N VAL A 159 14.78 -6.44 16.83
CA VAL A 159 15.34 -6.77 18.15
C VAL A 159 14.21 -6.96 19.15
N HIS A 160 14.31 -7.97 20.01
CA HIS A 160 13.40 -8.19 21.14
C HIS A 160 14.17 -8.79 22.30
N ASN A 161 13.97 -8.25 23.52
CA ASN A 161 14.64 -8.74 24.73
C ASN A 161 16.18 -8.75 24.62
N LEU A 162 16.75 -7.69 24.05
CA LEU A 162 18.16 -7.52 23.68
C LEU A 162 18.68 -8.54 22.66
N ILE A 163 17.83 -9.36 22.04
CA ILE A 163 18.23 -10.36 21.07
C ILE A 163 17.83 -9.87 19.68
N PRO A 164 18.79 -9.63 18.77
CA PRO A 164 18.48 -9.48 17.35
C PRO A 164 17.82 -10.76 16.80
N VAL A 165 16.59 -10.69 16.34
CA VAL A 165 15.80 -11.90 16.01
C VAL A 165 15.84 -12.22 14.51
N MET A 166 15.91 -11.17 13.70
CA MET A 166 15.84 -11.27 12.25
C MET A 166 16.35 -9.98 11.60
N ALA A 167 17.04 -10.10 10.48
CA ALA A 167 17.54 -8.95 9.75
C ALA A 167 17.32 -9.09 8.23
N MET A 168 17.25 -7.95 7.55
CA MET A 168 17.26 -7.91 6.09
C MET A 168 18.04 -6.69 5.59
N LEU A 169 18.72 -6.85 4.46
CA LEU A 169 19.26 -5.73 3.67
C LEU A 169 18.12 -5.19 2.78
N ARG A 170 18.00 -3.87 2.71
CA ARG A 170 17.08 -3.16 1.82
C ARG A 170 17.89 -2.44 0.77
N LEU A 171 17.67 -2.80 -0.48
CA LEU A 171 18.39 -2.28 -1.64
C LEU A 171 17.49 -1.34 -2.43
N PRO A 172 17.86 -0.05 -2.52
CA PRO A 172 17.26 0.88 -3.47
C PRO A 172 17.26 0.36 -4.91
N THR A 173 16.13 0.57 -5.59
CA THR A 173 15.97 0.32 -7.02
C THR A 173 15.53 1.60 -7.76
N LYS A 174 15.54 1.53 -9.09
CA LYS A 174 14.97 2.59 -9.96
C LYS A 174 13.49 2.83 -9.69
N GLU A 175 12.73 1.77 -9.41
CA GLU A 175 11.29 1.90 -9.12
C GLU A 175 11.03 2.62 -7.79
N SER A 176 11.90 2.41 -6.81
CA SER A 176 11.85 3.12 -5.52
C SER A 176 12.49 4.50 -5.52
N ASP A 177 12.90 5.00 -6.68
CA ASP A 177 13.55 6.32 -6.82
C ASP A 177 14.78 6.47 -5.90
N GLY A 178 15.60 5.41 -5.79
CA GLY A 178 16.79 5.41 -4.94
C GLY A 178 16.51 5.31 -3.43
N LYS A 179 15.29 4.94 -3.01
CA LYS A 179 14.91 4.79 -1.59
C LYS A 179 14.86 3.32 -1.16
N ALA A 180 15.33 3.02 0.06
CA ALA A 180 15.27 1.68 0.65
C ALA A 180 13.87 1.33 1.22
N ASN A 181 12.81 1.59 0.45
CA ASN A 181 11.42 1.34 0.82
C ASN A 181 10.79 0.22 -0.04
N LEU A 182 10.60 -0.96 0.56
CA LEU A 182 10.05 -2.14 -0.14
C LEU A 182 8.66 -1.90 -0.74
N HIS A 183 7.85 -1.01 -0.15
CA HIS A 183 6.53 -0.67 -0.69
C HIS A 183 6.60 0.23 -1.93
N GLN A 184 7.70 0.96 -2.11
CA GLN A 184 7.98 1.78 -3.29
C GLN A 184 8.79 1.01 -4.34
N GLY A 185 9.06 -0.28 -4.14
CA GLY A 185 9.81 -1.09 -5.10
C GLY A 185 11.28 -1.32 -4.74
N ALA A 186 11.70 -1.08 -3.50
CA ALA A 186 13.02 -1.55 -3.07
C ALA A 186 13.06 -3.08 -2.96
N VAL A 187 14.24 -3.67 -3.12
CA VAL A 187 14.47 -5.11 -2.97
C VAL A 187 14.84 -5.41 -1.51
N GLY A 188 14.25 -6.45 -0.93
CA GLY A 188 14.62 -6.95 0.40
C GLY A 188 15.43 -8.23 0.28
N VAL A 189 16.53 -8.35 1.02
CA VAL A 189 17.39 -9.54 1.02
C VAL A 189 17.54 -10.03 2.45
N GLY A 190 17.14 -11.27 2.76
CA GLY A 190 17.27 -11.82 4.12
C GLY A 190 18.73 -11.99 4.52
N ILE A 191 19.04 -11.92 5.81
CA ILE A 191 20.41 -12.09 6.33
C ILE A 191 20.40 -13.15 7.42
N ASP A 192 21.31 -14.11 7.30
CA ASP A 192 21.56 -15.12 8.32
C ASP A 192 22.22 -14.50 9.56
N MET A 193 21.63 -14.71 10.75
CA MET A 193 22.05 -14.01 11.97
C MET A 193 23.45 -14.41 12.43
N ALA A 194 23.87 -15.68 12.25
CA ALA A 194 25.19 -16.16 12.67
C ALA A 194 26.31 -15.73 11.72
N THR A 195 26.08 -15.84 10.42
CA THR A 195 27.16 -15.68 9.43
C THR A 195 27.22 -14.29 8.80
N GLY A 196 26.15 -13.50 8.94
CA GLY A 196 25.99 -12.23 8.23
C GLY A 196 25.83 -12.39 6.73
N LYS A 197 25.55 -13.61 6.25
CA LYS A 197 25.41 -13.89 4.82
C LYS A 197 23.99 -13.64 4.34
N THR A 198 23.86 -13.02 3.19
CA THR A 198 22.58 -12.83 2.51
C THR A 198 21.98 -14.17 2.07
N THR A 199 20.66 -14.27 2.10
CA THR A 199 19.93 -15.52 1.83
C THR A 199 18.99 -15.37 0.63
N HIS A 200 17.71 -15.08 0.87
CA HIS A 200 16.69 -15.00 -0.17
C HIS A 200 16.45 -13.54 -0.57
N ILE A 201 16.14 -13.35 -1.85
CA ILE A 201 15.83 -12.03 -2.43
C ILE A 201 14.32 -11.95 -2.62
N VAL A 202 13.72 -10.87 -2.14
CA VAL A 202 12.29 -10.59 -2.22
C VAL A 202 12.06 -9.25 -2.89
N TYR A 203 11.18 -9.27 -3.88
CA TYR A 203 10.78 -8.11 -4.65
C TYR A 203 9.27 -8.17 -4.92
N LYS A 204 8.54 -7.08 -4.62
CA LYS A 204 7.07 -7.02 -4.77
C LYS A 204 6.34 -8.23 -4.16
N ASN A 205 6.78 -8.66 -2.97
CA ASN A 205 6.27 -9.84 -2.23
C ASN A 205 6.49 -11.18 -2.95
N LYS A 206 7.37 -11.26 -3.95
CA LYS A 206 7.77 -12.50 -4.63
C LYS A 206 9.25 -12.79 -4.36
N ILE A 207 9.58 -14.07 -4.23
CA ILE A 207 10.98 -14.52 -4.17
C ILE A 207 11.52 -14.48 -5.61
N ILE A 208 12.70 -13.92 -5.78
CA ILE A 208 13.37 -13.84 -7.09
C ILE A 208 14.80 -14.39 -6.96
N PRO A 209 15.39 -14.91 -8.05
CA PRO A 209 16.72 -15.52 -8.01
C PRO A 209 17.86 -14.49 -7.94
N GLU A 210 17.64 -13.27 -8.42
CA GLU A 210 18.64 -12.21 -8.53
C GLU A 210 18.01 -10.81 -8.39
N ILE A 211 18.81 -9.79 -8.11
CA ILE A 211 18.35 -8.39 -8.02
C ILE A 211 18.11 -7.87 -9.45
N PRO A 212 16.93 -7.32 -9.78
CA PRO A 212 16.63 -6.84 -11.13
C PRO A 212 17.63 -5.79 -11.61
N GLY A 213 18.31 -6.06 -12.72
CA GLY A 213 19.27 -5.15 -13.34
C GLY A 213 20.64 -5.06 -12.66
N VAL A 214 20.90 -5.92 -11.66
CA VAL A 214 22.15 -5.93 -10.89
C VAL A 214 22.78 -7.33 -10.87
N GLY A 215 22.00 -8.37 -10.60
CA GLY A 215 22.48 -9.76 -10.53
C GLY A 215 22.39 -10.39 -9.13
N PRO A 216 23.05 -11.54 -8.90
CA PRO A 216 22.89 -12.31 -7.67
C PRO A 216 23.66 -11.70 -6.49
N ILE A 217 23.06 -11.76 -5.30
CA ILE A 217 23.72 -11.32 -4.05
C ILE A 217 23.78 -12.43 -2.99
N ARG A 218 23.12 -13.58 -3.20
CA ARG A 218 23.01 -14.65 -2.19
C ARG A 218 24.39 -15.15 -1.75
N GLY A 219 24.59 -15.29 -0.45
CA GLY A 219 25.85 -15.74 0.17
C GLY A 219 26.89 -14.64 0.41
N TYR A 220 26.62 -13.42 -0.06
CA TYR A 220 27.42 -12.23 0.22
C TYR A 220 27.43 -11.92 1.73
N LYS A 221 28.61 -11.66 2.30
CA LYS A 221 28.78 -11.38 3.72
C LYS A 221 28.71 -9.87 3.97
N ILE A 222 27.77 -9.43 4.80
CA ILE A 222 27.65 -8.04 5.21
C ILE A 222 28.88 -7.64 6.05
N PRO A 223 29.59 -6.54 5.71
CA PRO A 223 30.69 -6.03 6.53
C PRO A 223 30.26 -5.67 7.96
N ASN A 224 31.19 -5.75 8.91
CA ASN A 224 30.97 -5.35 10.31
C ASN A 224 29.73 -6.00 10.98
N TRP A 225 29.38 -7.22 10.59
CA TRP A 225 28.12 -7.85 10.99
C TRP A 225 27.92 -7.94 12.52
N ASP A 226 28.94 -8.37 13.26
CA ASP A 226 28.85 -8.50 14.72
C ASP A 226 28.66 -7.14 15.40
N GLU A 227 29.31 -6.10 14.86
CA GLU A 227 29.17 -4.72 15.32
C GLU A 227 27.76 -4.17 15.04
N ILE A 228 27.20 -4.43 13.85
CA ILE A 228 25.82 -4.06 13.50
C ILE A 228 24.82 -4.68 14.52
N LEU A 229 24.97 -5.96 14.83
CA LEU A 229 24.13 -6.65 15.79
C LEU A 229 24.28 -6.07 17.21
N LEU A 230 25.52 -5.76 17.60
CA LEU A 230 25.82 -5.16 18.88
C LEU A 230 25.19 -3.78 19.01
N ILE A 231 25.34 -2.90 18.00
CA ILE A 231 24.71 -1.58 17.95
C ILE A 231 23.18 -1.72 18.09
N ALA A 232 22.55 -2.60 17.32
CA ALA A 232 21.09 -2.80 17.36
C ALA A 232 20.60 -3.23 18.75
N SER A 233 21.35 -4.13 19.41
CA SER A 233 21.03 -4.58 20.76
C SER A 233 21.27 -3.49 21.82
N THR A 234 22.38 -2.76 21.74
CA THR A 234 22.72 -1.65 22.64
C THR A 234 21.71 -0.51 22.53
N ILE A 235 21.21 -0.23 21.33
CA ILE A 235 20.12 0.72 21.11
C ILE A 235 18.85 0.28 21.87
N GLN A 236 18.49 -1.00 21.82
CA GLN A 236 17.32 -1.48 22.54
C GLN A 236 17.46 -1.29 24.06
N LEU A 237 18.63 -1.60 24.61
CA LEU A 237 18.95 -1.38 26.02
C LEU A 237 18.77 0.09 26.42
N ASN A 238 19.32 1.01 25.63
CA ASN A 238 19.31 2.44 25.95
C ASN A 238 17.93 3.10 25.79
N THR A 239 17.10 2.62 24.86
CA THR A 239 15.80 3.23 24.53
C THR A 239 14.63 2.70 25.35
N ASN A 240 14.82 1.62 26.12
CA ASN A 240 13.76 0.92 26.87
C ASN A 240 12.57 0.47 25.97
N LEU A 241 12.80 0.29 24.68
CA LEU A 241 11.86 -0.42 23.81
C LEU A 241 12.06 -1.90 24.04
N GLY A 242 11.01 -2.66 24.38
CA GLY A 242 11.16 -4.11 24.45
C GLY A 242 11.03 -4.79 23.09
N TYR A 243 10.46 -4.15 22.08
CA TYR A 243 10.41 -4.62 20.69
C TYR A 243 10.66 -3.47 19.72
N SER A 244 11.65 -3.59 18.85
CA SER A 244 12.03 -2.50 17.92
C SER A 244 12.60 -3.05 16.60
N ALA A 245 12.59 -2.21 15.57
CA ALA A 245 13.49 -2.34 14.44
C ALA A 245 14.50 -1.21 14.46
N VAL A 246 15.74 -1.53 14.13
CA VAL A 246 16.85 -0.60 14.00
C VAL A 246 17.30 -0.63 12.55
N ASP A 247 17.42 0.53 11.93
CA ASP A 247 17.87 0.67 10.55
C ASP A 247 19.27 1.27 10.53
N ILE A 248 20.24 0.53 10.01
CA ILE A 248 21.67 0.86 10.01
C ILE A 248 22.16 0.93 8.56
N ALA A 249 22.86 1.99 8.21
CA ALA A 249 23.60 2.07 6.95
C ALA A 249 25.09 1.78 7.19
N LEU A 250 25.78 1.34 6.14
CA LEU A 250 27.24 1.25 6.14
C LEU A 250 27.83 2.46 5.44
N ASP A 251 28.47 3.34 6.21
CA ASP A 251 29.25 4.45 5.69
C ASP A 251 30.67 3.99 5.36
N GLU A 252 31.19 4.41 4.21
CA GLU A 252 32.53 4.07 3.74
C GLU A 252 33.64 4.48 4.72
N ASN A 253 33.47 5.61 5.43
CA ASN A 253 34.50 6.16 6.30
C ASN A 253 34.26 5.85 7.78
N ASN A 254 32.99 5.75 8.19
CA ASN A 254 32.60 5.66 9.60
C ASN A 254 32.02 4.28 9.98
N GLY A 255 31.90 3.35 9.04
CA GLY A 255 31.34 2.02 9.28
C GLY A 255 29.83 2.05 9.58
N PRO A 256 29.31 1.16 10.45
CA PRO A 256 27.88 1.09 10.75
C PRO A 256 27.33 2.35 11.42
N MET A 257 26.37 3.02 10.79
CA MET A 257 25.72 4.22 11.31
C MET A 257 24.20 4.04 11.45
N LEU A 258 23.65 4.46 12.59
CA LEU A 258 22.21 4.46 12.85
C LEU A 258 21.49 5.50 11.98
N LEU A 259 20.53 5.05 11.17
CA LEU A 259 19.62 5.92 10.41
C LEU A 259 18.38 6.28 11.22
N GLU A 260 17.65 5.26 11.68
CA GLU A 260 16.39 5.44 12.40
C GLU A 260 16.06 4.24 13.31
N ILE A 261 15.19 4.49 14.29
CA ILE A 261 14.61 3.45 15.14
C ILE A 261 13.11 3.44 14.94
N ASN A 262 12.58 2.25 14.74
CA ASN A 262 11.16 2.02 14.53
C ASN A 262 10.60 1.19 15.69
N ALA A 263 9.80 1.83 16.56
CA ALA A 263 9.06 1.12 17.62
C ALA A 263 7.99 0.15 17.07
N ARG A 264 7.72 0.20 15.76
CA ARG A 264 6.71 -0.59 15.04
C ARG A 264 7.31 -1.34 13.84
N ALA A 265 8.31 -2.20 14.10
CA ALA A 265 9.05 -2.93 13.08
C ALA A 265 8.17 -3.53 11.95
N GLY A 266 8.48 -3.22 10.70
CA GLY A 266 7.83 -3.79 9.52
C GLY A 266 7.99 -5.31 9.45
N LEU A 267 6.99 -6.00 8.88
CA LEU A 267 6.92 -7.47 8.89
C LEU A 267 7.48 -8.14 7.64
N SER A 268 7.89 -7.35 6.64
CA SER A 268 8.47 -7.83 5.38
C SER A 268 9.79 -8.57 5.58
N VAL A 269 10.48 -8.36 6.70
CA VAL A 269 11.68 -9.10 7.11
C VAL A 269 11.44 -10.63 7.14
N GLN A 270 10.21 -11.06 7.45
CA GLN A 270 9.81 -12.47 7.43
C GLN A 270 9.84 -13.07 6.03
N MET A 271 9.41 -12.29 5.04
CA MET A 271 9.43 -12.71 3.65
C MET A 271 10.87 -12.80 3.15
N ALA A 272 11.69 -11.79 3.45
CA ALA A 272 13.10 -11.76 3.05
C ALA A 272 13.90 -12.96 3.59
N ASN A 273 13.56 -13.45 4.79
CA ASN A 273 14.22 -14.59 5.41
C ASN A 273 13.51 -15.93 5.19
N LEU A 274 12.34 -15.94 4.53
CA LEU A 274 11.44 -17.11 4.44
C LEU A 274 11.19 -17.79 5.79
N ALA A 275 11.14 -16.99 6.85
CA ALA A 275 11.07 -17.47 8.21
C ALA A 275 9.96 -16.74 8.99
N PRO A 276 9.10 -17.48 9.71
CA PRO A 276 8.10 -16.87 10.60
C PRO A 276 8.75 -16.13 11.78
N LEU A 277 8.54 -14.81 11.88
CA LEU A 277 9.09 -14.00 12.97
C LEU A 277 8.47 -14.33 14.32
N ARG A 278 7.17 -14.67 14.36
CA ARG A 278 6.51 -15.00 15.63
C ARG A 278 7.12 -16.28 16.25
N ARG A 279 7.41 -17.32 15.46
CA ARG A 279 8.14 -18.50 15.97
C ARG A 279 9.50 -18.15 16.54
N ARG A 280 10.24 -17.24 15.90
CA ARG A 280 11.54 -16.81 16.42
C ARG A 280 11.39 -16.04 17.74
N LEU A 281 10.41 -15.16 17.84
CA LEU A 281 10.11 -14.43 19.08
C LEU A 281 9.65 -15.37 20.21
N GLU A 282 8.83 -16.37 19.91
CA GLU A 282 8.38 -17.39 20.89
C GLU A 282 9.56 -18.24 21.41
N ARG A 283 10.58 -18.53 20.58
CA ARG A 283 11.78 -19.27 21.01
C ARG A 283 12.62 -18.57 22.07
N ILE A 284 12.55 -17.24 22.12
CA ILE A 284 13.30 -16.44 23.11
C ILE A 284 12.44 -16.01 24.29
N GLN A 285 11.19 -16.46 24.35
CA GLN A 285 10.31 -16.21 25.48
C GLN A 285 10.90 -16.87 26.74
N GLY A 286 11.08 -16.08 27.80
CA GLY A 286 11.66 -16.54 29.07
C GLY A 286 13.19 -16.61 29.09
N VAL A 287 13.88 -16.34 27.98
CA VAL A 287 15.35 -16.25 27.96
C VAL A 287 15.78 -14.96 28.67
N GLN A 288 16.63 -15.05 29.69
CA GLN A 288 17.14 -13.87 30.39
C GLN A 288 18.45 -13.37 29.76
N VAL A 289 18.38 -12.19 29.15
CA VAL A 289 19.53 -11.49 28.57
C VAL A 289 19.76 -10.19 29.33
N THR A 290 20.96 -10.04 29.88
CA THR A 290 21.34 -8.90 30.73
C THR A 290 22.30 -7.93 30.04
N THR A 291 22.99 -8.36 28.97
CA THR A 291 23.91 -7.52 28.21
C THR A 291 23.69 -7.67 26.70
N PRO A 292 23.97 -6.63 25.91
CA PRO A 292 23.89 -6.70 24.45
C PRO A 292 24.71 -7.82 23.83
N GLU A 293 25.93 -8.07 24.32
CA GLU A 293 26.84 -9.11 23.81
C GLU A 293 26.28 -10.52 24.06
N LYS A 294 25.61 -10.73 25.20
CA LYS A 294 24.88 -11.98 25.45
C LYS A 294 23.71 -12.13 24.48
N GLY A 295 23.00 -11.05 24.19
CA GLY A 295 21.89 -11.04 23.24
C GLY A 295 22.32 -11.36 21.81
N VAL A 296 23.44 -10.81 21.35
CA VAL A 296 24.04 -11.13 20.05
C VAL A 296 24.46 -12.59 19.98
N ARG A 297 25.15 -13.14 20.99
CA ARG A 297 25.51 -14.57 21.00
C ARG A 297 24.28 -15.48 20.91
N VAL A 298 23.27 -15.22 21.74
CA VAL A 298 22.00 -15.98 21.72
C VAL A 298 21.31 -15.88 20.36
N SER A 299 21.33 -14.71 19.73
CA SER A 299 20.81 -14.49 18.37
C SER A 299 21.49 -15.41 17.35
N GLN A 300 22.83 -15.38 17.34
CA GLN A 300 23.63 -16.16 16.40
C GLN A 300 23.43 -17.66 16.60
N ASP A 301 23.33 -18.12 17.85
CA ASP A 301 23.12 -19.52 18.19
C ASP A 301 21.72 -20.02 17.81
N LEU A 302 20.67 -19.26 18.12
CA LEU A 302 19.28 -19.70 17.93
C LEU A 302 18.73 -19.47 16.52
N PHE A 303 19.24 -18.45 15.82
CA PHE A 303 18.66 -17.95 14.57
C PHE A 303 19.62 -17.95 13.38
N GLY A 304 20.85 -18.39 13.57
CA GLY A 304 21.74 -18.77 12.49
C GLY A 304 21.39 -20.16 11.95
N ASN A 305 21.53 -20.36 10.65
CA ASN A 305 21.53 -21.67 10.03
C ASN A 305 22.85 -22.40 10.37
N LYS A 306 23.04 -22.77 11.64
CA LYS A 306 24.18 -23.62 12.08
C LYS A 306 24.08 -25.05 11.55
N ILE A 307 22.94 -25.45 11.01
CA ILE A 307 22.61 -26.86 10.80
C ILE A 307 23.29 -27.49 9.57
N GLU A 308 23.48 -26.77 8.45
CA GLU A 308 24.03 -27.43 7.25
C GLU A 308 25.54 -27.67 7.29
N LYS A 309 26.30 -26.83 8.00
CA LYS A 309 27.77 -27.00 8.09
C LYS A 309 28.22 -27.80 9.30
N GLU A 310 27.50 -27.74 10.43
CA GLU A 310 27.86 -28.54 11.61
C GLU A 310 27.37 -29.99 11.51
N VAL A 311 26.17 -30.30 10.98
CA VAL A 311 25.72 -31.70 10.86
C VAL A 311 26.61 -32.47 9.86
N LYS A 312 27.06 -31.83 8.79
CA LYS A 312 27.99 -32.41 7.82
C LYS A 312 29.41 -32.55 8.39
N LYS A 313 29.86 -31.62 9.24
CA LYS A 313 31.15 -31.72 9.97
C LYS A 313 31.12 -32.72 11.13
N ILE A 314 29.98 -32.90 11.80
CA ILE A 314 29.84 -33.75 12.99
C ILE A 314 29.48 -35.19 12.62
N SER A 315 28.58 -35.41 11.65
CA SER A 315 28.16 -36.76 11.24
C SER A 315 28.95 -37.34 10.06
N GLY A 316 29.58 -36.48 9.25
CA GLY A 316 30.21 -36.87 7.99
C GLY A 316 29.24 -37.34 6.89
N LYS A 317 27.92 -37.35 7.16
CA LYS A 317 26.89 -37.85 6.24
C LYS A 317 26.17 -36.70 5.52
N GLU A 318 25.75 -36.96 4.28
CA GLU A 318 24.98 -36.00 3.48
C GLU A 318 23.52 -35.94 3.94
N VAL A 319 22.90 -34.76 3.99
CA VAL A 319 21.50 -34.61 4.42
C VAL A 319 20.59 -34.47 3.20
N VAL A 320 19.65 -35.41 3.02
CA VAL A 320 18.73 -35.50 1.87
C VAL A 320 17.27 -35.46 2.33
N GLY A 321 16.37 -35.08 1.42
CA GLY A 321 14.93 -35.05 1.71
C GLY A 321 14.29 -36.43 1.59
N TYR A 322 13.05 -36.58 2.07
CA TYR A 322 12.27 -37.82 1.84
C TYR A 322 11.99 -38.06 0.34
N GLU A 323 11.98 -36.98 -0.45
CA GLU A 323 11.98 -37.01 -1.90
C GLU A 323 13.17 -36.18 -2.40
N GLU A 324 14.00 -36.72 -3.27
CA GLU A 324 15.25 -36.09 -3.69
C GLU A 324 15.52 -36.31 -5.18
N GLN A 325 16.13 -35.33 -5.86
CA GLN A 325 16.60 -35.55 -7.23
C GLN A 325 17.90 -36.36 -7.21
N VAL A 326 17.89 -37.44 -7.97
CA VAL A 326 19.01 -38.35 -8.14
C VAL A 326 19.55 -38.22 -9.55
N LYS A 327 20.86 -37.98 -9.69
CA LYS A 327 21.51 -37.96 -11.00
C LYS A 327 21.98 -39.37 -11.35
N ILE A 328 21.28 -40.04 -12.24
CA ILE A 328 21.67 -41.35 -12.76
C ILE A 328 22.76 -41.15 -13.81
N LEU A 329 23.86 -41.88 -13.66
CA LEU A 329 24.97 -41.87 -14.60
C LEU A 329 24.74 -43.00 -15.62
N ALA A 330 23.86 -42.74 -16.60
CA ALA A 330 23.57 -43.67 -17.69
C ALA A 330 24.72 -43.66 -18.73
N PRO A 331 24.80 -44.68 -19.62
CA PRO A 331 25.90 -44.82 -20.58
C PRO A 331 26.05 -43.66 -21.58
N GLU A 332 24.93 -43.10 -22.06
CA GLU A 332 24.94 -42.00 -23.05
C GLU A 332 25.01 -40.62 -22.39
N GLU A 333 24.10 -40.32 -21.47
CA GLU A 333 24.04 -39.03 -20.79
C GLU A 333 23.50 -39.15 -19.37
N ALA A 334 24.05 -38.35 -18.45
CA ALA A 334 23.60 -38.36 -17.07
C ALA A 334 22.27 -37.62 -16.91
N ARG A 335 21.26 -38.26 -16.32
CA ARG A 335 19.90 -37.74 -16.22
C ARG A 335 19.47 -37.56 -14.77
N TYR A 336 18.75 -36.48 -14.50
CA TYR A 336 18.11 -36.25 -13.19
C TYR A 336 16.74 -36.90 -13.15
N VAL A 337 16.50 -37.70 -12.11
CA VAL A 337 15.25 -38.39 -11.87
C VAL A 337 14.82 -38.15 -10.43
N TRP A 338 13.52 -37.97 -10.21
CA TRP A 338 12.98 -37.86 -8.86
C TRP A 338 12.92 -39.24 -8.21
N ALA A 339 13.49 -39.35 -7.01
CA ALA A 339 13.45 -40.56 -6.22
C ALA A 339 12.70 -40.34 -4.90
N SER A 340 11.90 -41.32 -4.51
CA SER A 340 11.34 -41.42 -3.17
C SER A 340 12.27 -42.24 -2.28
N LEU A 341 12.57 -41.79 -1.07
CA LEU A 341 13.44 -42.49 -0.13
C LEU A 341 12.57 -43.28 0.85
N ASN A 342 12.55 -44.61 0.70
CA ASN A 342 11.72 -45.49 1.51
C ASN A 342 12.59 -46.48 2.28
N PRO A 343 12.92 -46.20 3.56
CA PRO A 343 13.76 -47.08 4.37
C PRO A 343 13.07 -48.39 4.77
N LEU A 344 11.78 -48.57 4.47
CA LEU A 344 11.06 -49.83 4.67
C LEU A 344 11.30 -50.83 3.54
N LEU A 345 11.76 -50.36 2.37
CA LEU A 345 12.21 -51.22 1.28
C LEU A 345 13.70 -51.55 1.50
N GLU A 346 14.09 -52.82 1.41
CA GLU A 346 15.50 -53.20 1.53
C GLU A 346 16.30 -52.83 0.27
N GLU A 347 15.71 -53.03 -0.91
CA GLU A 347 16.34 -52.76 -2.21
C GLU A 347 15.74 -51.54 -2.90
N SER A 348 16.55 -50.89 -3.74
CA SER A 348 16.07 -49.80 -4.59
C SER A 348 15.42 -50.33 -5.87
N VAL A 349 14.30 -49.71 -6.25
CA VAL A 349 13.44 -50.13 -7.36
C VAL A 349 13.35 -49.02 -8.38
N MET A 350 13.45 -49.35 -9.66
CA MET A 350 13.31 -48.42 -10.78
C MET A 350 12.20 -48.90 -11.72
N ASP A 351 11.47 -47.94 -12.27
CA ASP A 351 10.44 -48.21 -13.26
C ASP A 351 11.04 -48.81 -14.55
N LYS A 352 10.39 -49.84 -15.10
CA LYS A 352 10.85 -50.50 -16.33
C LYS A 352 10.92 -49.56 -17.52
N ALA A 353 9.94 -48.68 -17.71
CA ALA A 353 9.94 -47.75 -18.83
C ALA A 353 11.07 -46.72 -18.71
N LEU A 354 11.38 -46.27 -17.49
CA LEU A 354 12.55 -45.43 -17.24
C LEU A 354 13.87 -46.17 -17.52
N ALA A 355 13.97 -47.45 -17.15
CA ALA A 355 15.17 -48.24 -17.42
C ALA A 355 15.42 -48.45 -18.92
N GLU A 356 14.35 -48.69 -19.69
CA GLU A 356 14.39 -48.75 -21.16
C GLU A 356 14.76 -47.39 -21.78
N GLU A 357 14.16 -46.30 -21.29
CA GLU A 357 14.45 -44.94 -21.76
C GLU A 357 15.93 -44.55 -21.53
N LEU A 358 16.50 -44.99 -20.40
CA LEU A 358 17.90 -44.76 -20.06
C LEU A 358 18.87 -45.76 -20.72
N LYS A 359 18.37 -46.70 -21.53
CA LYS A 359 19.16 -47.76 -22.19
C LYS A 359 20.09 -48.49 -21.23
N LEU A 360 19.56 -48.91 -20.08
CA LEU A 360 20.36 -49.60 -19.06
C LEU A 360 20.52 -51.09 -19.42
N ASP A 361 21.71 -51.47 -19.87
CA ASP A 361 22.05 -52.87 -20.24
C ASP A 361 22.20 -53.82 -19.04
N SER A 362 22.15 -53.29 -17.81
CA SER A 362 22.36 -54.04 -16.57
C SER A 362 21.59 -53.42 -15.41
N PRO A 363 21.11 -54.23 -14.43
CA PRO A 363 20.55 -53.72 -13.18
C PRO A 363 21.57 -52.96 -12.33
N LYS A 364 22.87 -53.03 -12.67
CA LYS A 364 23.93 -52.32 -11.96
C LYS A 364 24.00 -50.86 -12.41
N VAL A 365 23.54 -49.95 -11.55
CA VAL A 365 23.46 -48.52 -11.85
C VAL A 365 24.33 -47.71 -10.90
N LYS A 366 24.94 -46.65 -11.43
CA LYS A 366 25.64 -45.62 -10.66
C LYS A 366 24.79 -44.36 -10.63
N PHE A 367 24.59 -43.78 -9.47
CA PHE A 367 23.90 -42.49 -9.33
C PHE A 367 24.53 -41.60 -8.27
N MET A 368 24.22 -40.31 -8.33
CA MET A 368 24.54 -39.33 -7.30
C MET A 368 23.28 -39.02 -6.49
N LEU A 369 23.35 -39.24 -5.17
CA LEU A 369 22.34 -38.83 -4.20
C LEU A 369 22.95 -37.70 -3.35
N GLY A 370 22.54 -36.46 -3.60
CA GLY A 370 23.30 -35.29 -3.16
C GLY A 370 24.72 -35.33 -3.74
N ASN A 371 25.74 -35.25 -2.87
CA ASN A 371 27.15 -35.37 -3.27
C ASN A 371 27.71 -36.79 -3.12
N ILE A 372 26.90 -37.77 -2.72
CA ILE A 372 27.34 -39.15 -2.53
C ILE A 372 27.14 -39.92 -3.83
N ARG A 373 28.21 -40.53 -4.32
CA ARG A 373 28.14 -41.49 -5.42
C ARG A 373 27.78 -42.86 -4.88
N VAL A 374 26.65 -43.40 -5.34
CA VAL A 374 26.16 -44.73 -4.98
C VAL A 374 26.21 -45.62 -6.21
N GLN A 375 26.65 -46.86 -6.02
CA GLN A 375 26.60 -47.91 -7.04
C GLN A 375 25.79 -49.06 -6.45
N THR A 376 24.66 -49.40 -7.08
CA THR A 376 23.73 -50.39 -6.57
C THR A 376 23.18 -51.28 -7.68
N LEU A 377 22.47 -52.33 -7.27
CA LEU A 377 21.67 -53.18 -8.14
C LEU A 377 20.20 -52.77 -8.01
N LEU A 378 19.64 -52.17 -9.04
CA LEU A 378 18.23 -51.81 -9.08
C LEU A 378 17.39 -53.01 -9.50
N ARG A 379 16.25 -53.18 -8.84
CA ARG A 379 15.20 -54.09 -9.30
C ARG A 379 14.27 -53.31 -10.23
N PHE A 380 13.98 -53.87 -11.40
CA PHE A 380 13.07 -53.23 -12.36
C PHE A 380 11.64 -53.74 -12.16
N GLU A 381 10.73 -52.84 -11.80
CA GLU A 381 9.31 -53.13 -11.59
C GLU A 381 8.44 -52.16 -12.40
N ASP A 382 7.18 -52.52 -12.60
CA ASP A 382 6.20 -51.60 -13.17
C ASP A 382 5.73 -50.65 -12.06
N LEU A 383 6.14 -49.38 -12.13
CA LEU A 383 5.76 -48.32 -11.21
C LEU A 383 4.79 -47.33 -11.88
N SER A 384 4.15 -47.68 -13.00
CA SER A 384 3.27 -46.80 -13.78
C SER A 384 2.12 -46.16 -12.98
N GLY A 385 1.78 -46.69 -11.80
CA GLY A 385 0.81 -46.12 -10.87
C GLY A 385 1.37 -45.27 -9.72
N GLN A 386 2.69 -45.05 -9.65
CA GLN A 386 3.34 -44.28 -8.57
C GLN A 386 3.83 -42.91 -9.06
N ASP A 387 3.89 -41.94 -8.15
CA ASP A 387 4.34 -40.56 -8.42
C ASP A 387 5.85 -40.46 -8.73
N PHE A 388 6.61 -41.55 -8.59
CA PHE A 388 8.07 -41.56 -8.72
C PHE A 388 8.56 -42.78 -9.52
N PRO A 389 9.40 -42.58 -10.55
CA PRO A 389 9.94 -43.68 -11.35
C PRO A 389 11.18 -44.34 -10.71
N LEU A 390 11.62 -43.89 -9.53
CA LEU A 390 12.72 -44.45 -8.74
C LEU A 390 12.37 -44.41 -7.25
N VAL A 391 12.58 -45.50 -6.54
CA VAL A 391 12.44 -45.60 -5.09
C VAL A 391 13.74 -46.14 -4.50
N LEU A 392 14.37 -45.37 -3.60
CA LEU A 392 15.61 -45.77 -2.94
C LEU A 392 15.31 -46.51 -1.63
N GLY A 393 15.78 -47.75 -1.56
CA GLY A 393 15.67 -48.60 -0.38
C GLY A 393 16.81 -48.41 0.61
N LYS A 394 16.63 -48.93 1.82
CA LYS A 394 17.55 -48.89 2.96
C LYS A 394 19.00 -49.20 2.61
N ARG A 395 19.27 -50.13 1.69
CA ARG A 395 20.63 -50.49 1.26
C ARG A 395 21.42 -49.28 0.74
N ASP A 396 20.76 -48.41 -0.01
CA ASP A 396 21.38 -47.29 -0.72
C ASP A 396 21.34 -45.97 0.09
N LEU A 397 20.75 -46.01 1.28
CA LEU A 397 20.57 -44.85 2.17
C LEU A 397 21.58 -44.79 3.33
N LYS A 398 22.50 -45.75 3.46
CA LYS A 398 23.40 -45.88 4.62
C LYS A 398 24.31 -44.66 4.88
N GLY A 399 24.63 -43.90 3.82
CA GLY A 399 25.52 -42.73 3.86
C GLY A 399 24.83 -41.38 4.02
N VAL A 400 23.49 -41.37 4.08
CA VAL A 400 22.70 -40.13 4.15
C VAL A 400 21.90 -40.03 5.45
N LEU A 401 21.55 -38.81 5.82
CA LEU A 401 20.55 -38.52 6.84
C LEU A 401 19.30 -38.00 6.13
N ILE A 402 18.14 -38.56 6.45
CA ILE A 402 16.86 -38.14 5.87
C ILE A 402 16.28 -37.04 6.75
N ASP A 403 16.14 -35.83 6.22
CA ASP A 403 15.38 -34.76 6.86
C ASP A 403 13.93 -34.78 6.34
N PRO A 404 12.95 -35.23 7.16
CA PRO A 404 11.54 -35.27 6.75
C PRO A 404 10.94 -33.87 6.52
N ASN A 405 11.60 -32.80 6.97
CA ASN A 405 11.19 -31.42 6.71
C ASN A 405 11.73 -30.85 5.39
N LYS A 406 12.73 -31.52 4.79
CA LYS A 406 13.22 -31.23 3.44
C LYS A 406 12.26 -31.89 2.44
N SER A 407 11.04 -31.37 2.40
CA SER A 407 10.01 -31.74 1.41
C SER A 407 10.22 -30.96 0.12
N LYS A 408 9.71 -31.50 -1.00
CA LYS A 408 9.61 -30.83 -2.31
C LYS A 408 9.63 -29.32 -2.15
N SER A 409 10.61 -28.66 -2.77
CA SER A 409 10.35 -27.35 -3.35
C SER A 409 9.13 -27.55 -4.25
N LYS A 410 7.93 -27.35 -3.69
CA LYS A 410 6.77 -27.04 -4.47
C LYS A 410 7.21 -25.79 -5.23
N SER A 411 7.49 -25.95 -6.51
CA SER A 411 6.93 -24.95 -7.42
C SER A 411 5.47 -24.86 -6.97
N LEU A 412 5.14 -23.75 -6.31
CA LEU A 412 3.74 -23.42 -6.14
C LEU A 412 3.20 -23.39 -7.57
N LYS A 413 2.49 -24.44 -7.97
CA LYS A 413 1.30 -24.21 -8.78
C LYS A 413 0.51 -23.23 -7.95
N LEU A 414 0.62 -21.96 -8.34
CA LEU A 414 -0.26 -20.89 -7.89
C LEU A 414 -1.67 -21.49 -7.89
N PRO A 415 -2.50 -21.29 -6.85
CA PRO A 415 -3.94 -21.46 -7.04
C PRO A 415 -4.25 -20.69 -8.32
N ALA A 416 -4.91 -21.34 -9.28
CA ALA A 416 -5.15 -20.75 -10.59
C ALA A 416 -5.60 -19.31 -10.40
N LEU A 417 -4.68 -18.38 -10.65
CA LEU A 417 -5.03 -17.05 -11.08
C LEU A 417 -5.85 -17.33 -12.31
N TYR A 418 -7.09 -16.85 -12.31
CA TYR A 418 -8.06 -16.96 -13.39
C TYR A 418 -7.38 -17.21 -14.75
N PRO A 419 -7.79 -18.28 -15.46
CA PRO A 419 -7.02 -18.95 -16.49
C PRO A 419 -6.40 -17.98 -17.49
N ALA A 420 -5.07 -18.02 -17.60
CA ALA A 420 -4.36 -17.46 -18.73
C ALA A 420 -4.64 -18.22 -20.05
N ASP A 421 -5.38 -19.34 -19.97
CA ASP A 421 -5.67 -20.22 -21.10
C ASP A 421 -7.15 -20.21 -21.55
N LEU A 422 -7.91 -19.15 -21.23
CA LEU A 422 -9.24 -18.96 -21.84
C LEU A 422 -9.28 -17.94 -22.99
N PHE A 423 -8.20 -17.20 -23.24
CA PHE A 423 -8.05 -16.44 -24.49
C PHE A 423 -6.59 -16.47 -24.92
N GLY A 424 -6.27 -17.38 -25.84
CA GLY A 424 -5.04 -17.30 -26.60
C GLY A 424 -4.95 -15.94 -27.30
N GLY A 425 -3.77 -15.30 -27.19
CA GLY A 425 -3.45 -14.06 -27.89
C GLY A 425 -3.05 -12.93 -26.95
N LYS A 426 -2.06 -12.13 -27.35
CA LYS A 426 -1.70 -10.86 -26.71
C LYS A 426 -2.94 -9.97 -26.63
N ASN A 427 -3.67 -9.98 -25.52
CA ASN A 427 -4.98 -9.35 -25.44
C ASN A 427 -4.85 -7.83 -25.18
N GLN A 428 -4.95 -7.06 -26.26
CA GLN A 428 -4.85 -5.59 -26.33
C GLN A 428 -5.70 -4.86 -25.26
N ASN A 429 -6.87 -5.40 -24.93
CA ASN A 429 -7.80 -4.82 -23.95
C ASN A 429 -7.27 -4.80 -22.51
N HIS A 430 -6.47 -5.78 -22.09
CA HIS A 430 -5.88 -5.77 -20.75
C HIS A 430 -4.76 -4.73 -20.60
N ASP A 431 -4.02 -4.46 -21.68
CA ASP A 431 -2.98 -3.43 -21.68
C ASP A 431 -3.59 -2.02 -21.68
N LEU A 432 -4.66 -1.80 -22.45
CA LEU A 432 -5.43 -0.55 -22.43
C LEU A 432 -6.06 -0.29 -21.05
N ASP A 433 -6.71 -1.30 -20.46
CA ASP A 433 -7.25 -1.23 -19.10
C ASP A 433 -6.17 -0.87 -18.07
N ALA A 434 -5.01 -1.54 -18.11
CA ALA A 434 -3.90 -1.24 -17.22
C ALA A 434 -3.36 0.19 -17.38
N SER A 435 -3.27 0.68 -18.62
CA SER A 435 -2.81 2.03 -18.95
C SER A 435 -3.79 3.10 -18.43
N LEU A 436 -5.09 2.91 -18.67
CA LEU A 436 -6.13 3.82 -18.18
C LEU A 436 -6.19 3.87 -16.65
N VAL A 437 -6.02 2.74 -15.97
CA VAL A 437 -5.93 2.69 -14.50
C VAL A 437 -4.70 3.44 -13.99
N ALA A 438 -3.55 3.33 -14.66
CA ALA A 438 -2.34 4.04 -14.29
C ALA A 438 -2.51 5.56 -14.44
N ILE A 439 -3.10 6.01 -15.54
CA ILE A 439 -3.39 7.43 -15.80
C ILE A 439 -4.41 7.98 -14.79
N ASP A 440 -5.54 7.31 -14.56
CA ASP A 440 -6.54 7.79 -13.59
C ASP A 440 -5.97 7.89 -12.16
N LYS A 441 -5.01 7.01 -11.80
CA LYS A 441 -4.33 7.04 -10.50
C LYS A 441 -3.38 8.24 -10.36
N SER A 442 -2.81 8.76 -11.45
CA SER A 442 -1.87 9.89 -11.42
C SER A 442 -2.56 11.25 -11.30
N ILE A 443 -3.72 11.44 -11.94
CA ILE A 443 -4.42 12.75 -12.04
C ILE A 443 -4.88 13.28 -10.67
N LYS A 444 -5.33 12.41 -9.75
CA LYS A 444 -5.79 12.77 -8.39
C LYS A 444 -6.62 14.08 -8.30
N LEU A 445 -7.58 14.30 -9.23
CA LEU A 445 -8.31 15.57 -9.42
C LEU A 445 -8.56 16.41 -8.15
N LEU A 446 -9.23 15.84 -7.14
CA LEU A 446 -9.61 16.58 -5.92
C LEU A 446 -8.44 17.09 -5.08
N SER A 447 -7.23 16.52 -5.20
CA SER A 447 -6.05 17.04 -4.50
C SER A 447 -5.54 18.34 -5.10
N HIS A 448 -5.79 18.60 -6.37
CA HIS A 448 -5.42 19.85 -7.05
C HIS A 448 -6.44 20.95 -6.80
N LEU A 449 -7.72 20.61 -6.62
CA LEU A 449 -8.80 21.56 -6.34
C LEU A 449 -8.85 22.06 -4.88
N LYS A 450 -7.86 21.74 -4.04
CA LYS A 450 -7.76 22.26 -2.68
C LYS A 450 -6.91 23.53 -2.71
N PRO A 451 -7.46 24.71 -2.34
CA PRO A 451 -6.66 25.93 -2.24
C PRO A 451 -5.54 25.77 -1.21
N ILE A 452 -4.35 26.27 -1.52
CA ILE A 452 -3.19 26.23 -0.60
C ILE A 452 -3.39 27.15 0.60
N ASN A 453 -4.08 28.27 0.41
CA ASN A 453 -4.39 29.27 1.44
C ASN A 453 -5.77 29.06 2.10
N LEU A 454 -6.37 27.87 1.98
CA LEU A 454 -7.75 27.62 2.44
C LEU A 454 -8.00 27.99 3.93
N ASN A 455 -7.04 27.74 4.82
CA ASN A 455 -7.20 28.04 6.25
C ASN A 455 -7.15 29.54 6.54
N GLU A 456 -6.29 30.27 5.83
CA GLU A 456 -6.20 31.72 5.92
C GLU A 456 -7.51 32.36 5.44
N GLU A 457 -7.97 31.96 4.26
CA GLU A 457 -9.21 32.45 3.65
C GLU A 457 -10.45 32.13 4.49
N LYS A 458 -10.48 30.96 5.12
CA LYS A 458 -11.51 30.60 6.08
C LYS A 458 -11.50 31.51 7.31
N THR A 459 -10.32 31.87 7.81
CA THR A 459 -10.18 32.76 8.98
C THR A 459 -10.66 34.17 8.63
N LYS A 460 -10.26 34.70 7.46
CA LYS A 460 -10.72 36.00 6.95
C LYS A 460 -12.26 36.03 6.81
N PHE A 461 -12.86 34.99 6.23
CA PHE A 461 -14.31 34.90 6.10
C PHE A 461 -15.04 34.87 7.45
N LEU A 462 -14.51 34.13 8.43
CA LEU A 462 -15.11 34.06 9.76
C LEU A 462 -15.05 35.41 10.52
N GLN A 463 -14.08 36.27 10.19
CA GLN A 463 -13.98 37.63 10.74
C GLN A 463 -14.94 38.61 10.03
N ASN A 464 -15.18 38.42 8.73
CA ASN A 464 -16.09 39.23 7.94
C ASN A 464 -16.93 38.35 7.01
N PRO A 465 -18.18 38.00 7.37
CA PRO A 465 -19.06 37.15 6.56
C PRO A 465 -19.49 37.72 5.19
N HIS A 466 -19.14 38.98 4.88
CA HIS A 466 -19.31 39.57 3.54
C HIS A 466 -18.05 39.47 2.66
N TYR A 467 -16.95 38.98 3.22
CA TYR A 467 -15.71 38.74 2.49
C TYR A 467 -15.89 37.61 1.46
N ASN A 468 -15.24 37.74 0.31
CA ASN A 468 -15.18 36.67 -0.68
C ASN A 468 -13.74 36.11 -0.74
N PRO A 469 -13.52 34.85 -0.33
CA PRO A 469 -12.23 34.19 -0.41
C PRO A 469 -11.51 34.34 -1.74
N GLN A 470 -10.20 34.55 -1.69
CA GLN A 470 -9.32 34.57 -2.85
C GLN A 470 -8.46 33.32 -2.83
N PHE A 471 -8.81 32.31 -3.63
CA PHE A 471 -8.20 31.00 -3.58
C PHE A 471 -6.93 30.92 -4.40
N GLN A 472 -5.86 30.43 -3.81
CA GLN A 472 -4.61 30.15 -4.51
C GLN A 472 -4.47 28.65 -4.73
N TYR A 473 -4.02 28.23 -5.90
CA TYR A 473 -3.79 26.82 -6.22
C TYR A 473 -2.32 26.55 -6.56
N LYS A 474 -1.87 25.34 -6.20
CA LYS A 474 -0.54 24.87 -6.56
C LYS A 474 -0.46 24.66 -8.08
N LYS A 475 0.68 25.05 -8.68
CA LYS A 475 1.00 24.66 -10.07
C LYS A 475 0.90 23.15 -10.24
N LEU A 476 0.33 22.72 -11.36
CA LEU A 476 0.22 21.29 -11.67
C LEU A 476 1.63 20.70 -11.82
N GLY A 477 1.89 19.60 -11.13
CA GLY A 477 3.16 18.86 -11.23
C GLY A 477 3.30 18.01 -12.49
N PHE A 478 2.37 18.15 -13.43
CA PHE A 478 2.37 17.51 -14.74
C PHE A 478 1.73 18.44 -15.76
N ASN A 479 2.05 18.22 -17.04
CA ASN A 479 1.47 18.99 -18.14
C ASN A 479 0.16 18.34 -18.63
N PRO A 480 -1.00 19.03 -18.54
CA PRO A 480 -2.27 18.51 -19.05
C PRO A 480 -2.24 18.17 -20.56
N MET A 481 -1.42 18.87 -21.34
CA MET A 481 -1.29 18.60 -22.77
C MET A 481 -0.63 17.25 -23.05
N ASP A 482 0.36 16.86 -22.24
CA ASP A 482 1.02 15.55 -22.39
C ASP A 482 0.07 14.42 -22.00
N LEU A 483 -0.76 14.65 -20.98
CA LEU A 483 -1.84 13.73 -20.61
C LEU A 483 -2.85 13.56 -21.75
N LYS A 484 -3.31 14.65 -22.38
CA LYS A 484 -4.21 14.58 -23.54
C LYS A 484 -3.56 13.81 -24.71
N LYS A 485 -2.29 14.06 -25.02
CA LYS A 485 -1.54 13.30 -26.04
C LYS A 485 -1.44 11.81 -25.72
N GLN A 486 -1.23 11.44 -24.46
CA GLN A 486 -1.22 10.04 -24.04
C GLN A 486 -2.59 9.39 -24.24
N LEU A 487 -3.67 10.10 -23.91
CA LEU A 487 -5.04 9.62 -24.06
C LEU A 487 -5.43 9.43 -25.54
N GLU A 488 -5.05 10.35 -26.43
CA GLU A 488 -5.27 10.21 -27.87
C GLU A 488 -4.53 8.98 -28.45
N LYS A 489 -3.29 8.72 -28.02
CA LYS A 489 -2.58 7.49 -28.40
C LYS A 489 -3.27 6.20 -27.93
N LEU A 490 -3.95 6.23 -26.78
CA LEU A 490 -4.74 5.07 -26.33
C LEU A 490 -6.02 4.92 -27.14
N LYS A 491 -6.61 6.03 -27.58
CA LYS A 491 -7.82 6.06 -28.40
C LYS A 491 -7.60 5.47 -29.80
N GLU A 492 -6.43 5.70 -30.40
CA GLU A 492 -6.01 5.08 -31.67
C GLU A 492 -5.94 3.55 -31.63
N ARG A 493 -5.84 2.98 -30.42
CA ARG A 493 -5.75 1.54 -30.18
C ARG A 493 -7.09 0.89 -29.87
N LEU A 494 -8.19 1.64 -29.88
CA LEU A 494 -9.52 1.10 -29.62
C LEU A 494 -10.03 0.31 -30.83
N ASP A 495 -10.74 -0.78 -30.56
CA ASP A 495 -11.45 -1.58 -31.54
C ASP A 495 -12.98 -1.45 -31.37
N ASP A 496 -13.76 -2.21 -32.15
CA ASP A 496 -15.23 -2.19 -32.09
C ASP A 496 -15.81 -3.04 -30.94
N SER A 497 -14.99 -3.48 -29.98
CA SER A 497 -15.45 -4.30 -28.87
C SER A 497 -16.24 -3.50 -27.82
N ALA A 498 -17.09 -4.19 -27.06
CA ALA A 498 -17.80 -3.59 -25.93
C ALA A 498 -16.84 -2.99 -24.89
N ALA A 499 -15.68 -3.62 -24.67
CA ALA A 499 -14.64 -3.11 -23.77
C ALA A 499 -14.06 -1.79 -24.27
N SER A 500 -13.74 -1.69 -25.56
CA SER A 500 -13.23 -0.46 -26.17
C SER A 500 -14.23 0.70 -26.12
N ARG A 501 -15.53 0.42 -26.25
CA ARG A 501 -16.57 1.44 -26.03
C ARG A 501 -16.56 2.00 -24.61
N LEU A 502 -16.39 1.13 -23.61
CA LEU A 502 -16.27 1.53 -22.20
C LEU A 502 -14.96 2.28 -21.93
N PHE A 503 -13.86 1.87 -22.56
CA PHE A 503 -12.57 2.56 -22.49
C PHE A 503 -12.63 3.95 -23.11
N LEU A 504 -13.34 4.13 -24.24
CA LEU A 504 -13.58 5.43 -24.82
C LEU A 504 -14.28 6.36 -23.83
N GLY A 505 -15.34 5.88 -23.17
CA GLY A 505 -16.01 6.64 -22.12
C GLY A 505 -15.06 7.06 -20.99
N LYS A 506 -14.16 6.15 -20.56
CA LYS A 506 -13.14 6.47 -19.56
C LYS A 506 -12.11 7.48 -20.06
N ILE A 507 -11.65 7.36 -21.31
CA ILE A 507 -10.73 8.31 -21.95
C ILE A 507 -11.34 9.70 -21.97
N THR A 508 -12.59 9.83 -22.44
CA THR A 508 -13.31 11.09 -22.48
C THR A 508 -13.47 11.71 -21.08
N GLU A 509 -13.78 10.93 -20.04
CA GLU A 509 -13.80 11.44 -18.66
C GLU A 509 -12.43 11.99 -18.23
N LEU A 510 -11.33 11.30 -18.57
CA LEU A 510 -9.97 11.72 -18.22
C LEU A 510 -9.55 12.99 -18.98
N GLU A 511 -9.94 13.14 -20.24
CA GLU A 511 -9.75 14.37 -21.03
C GLU A 511 -10.49 15.56 -20.40
N LYS A 512 -11.76 15.37 -20.04
CA LYS A 512 -12.56 16.38 -19.33
C LYS A 512 -11.92 16.80 -18.00
N LYS A 513 -11.37 15.85 -17.25
CA LYS A 513 -10.60 16.13 -16.02
C LYS A 513 -9.32 16.93 -16.31
N ALA A 514 -8.61 16.63 -17.40
CA ALA A 514 -7.44 17.38 -17.80
C ALA A 514 -7.79 18.84 -18.14
N ILE A 515 -8.88 19.06 -18.89
CA ILE A 515 -9.42 20.39 -19.21
C ILE A 515 -9.79 21.15 -17.94
N LEU A 516 -10.49 20.49 -17.00
CA LEU A 516 -10.85 21.09 -15.71
C LEU A 516 -9.63 21.53 -14.89
N LEU A 517 -8.56 20.73 -14.89
CA LEU A 517 -7.32 21.07 -14.20
C LEU A 517 -6.54 22.18 -14.88
N GLU A 518 -6.55 22.23 -16.21
CA GLU A 518 -5.96 23.32 -17.00
C GLU A 518 -6.68 24.65 -16.75
N ALA A 519 -7.99 24.61 -16.53
CA ALA A 519 -8.80 25.77 -16.19
C ALA A 519 -8.76 26.14 -14.70
N LEU A 520 -7.92 25.51 -13.88
CA LEU A 520 -7.85 25.78 -12.44
C LEU A 520 -7.44 27.23 -12.16
N GLY A 521 -8.24 27.93 -11.36
CA GLY A 521 -8.05 29.34 -11.03
C GLY A 521 -8.57 30.30 -12.10
N SER A 522 -8.92 29.83 -13.30
CA SER A 522 -9.37 30.68 -14.39
C SER A 522 -10.89 30.89 -14.40
N THR A 523 -11.35 31.84 -15.22
CA THR A 523 -12.78 32.06 -15.50
C THR A 523 -13.42 30.90 -16.25
N SER A 524 -12.65 30.09 -16.98
CA SER A 524 -13.15 28.91 -17.72
C SER A 524 -13.31 27.66 -16.85
N PHE A 525 -12.93 27.70 -15.57
CA PHE A 525 -13.07 26.57 -14.64
C PHE A 525 -14.52 26.07 -14.56
N THR A 526 -15.46 27.01 -14.45
CA THR A 526 -16.89 26.69 -14.32
C THR A 526 -17.40 25.94 -15.55
N ASP A 527 -17.06 26.40 -16.75
CA ASP A 527 -17.45 25.75 -18.01
C ASP A 527 -16.86 24.35 -18.13
N ALA A 528 -15.59 24.18 -17.73
CA ALA A 528 -14.97 22.86 -17.67
C ALA A 528 -15.65 21.95 -16.63
N SER A 529 -16.09 22.50 -15.49
CA SER A 529 -16.82 21.75 -14.47
C SER A 529 -18.19 21.33 -14.99
N ILE A 530 -18.89 22.21 -15.69
CA ILE A 530 -20.17 21.95 -16.36
C ILE A 530 -20.00 20.84 -17.39
N HIS A 531 -18.92 20.86 -18.17
CA HIS A 531 -18.66 19.84 -19.19
C HIS A 531 -18.42 18.44 -18.58
N LEU A 532 -17.89 18.38 -17.36
CA LEU A 532 -17.63 17.13 -16.63
C LEU A 532 -18.83 16.65 -15.79
N TYR A 533 -19.49 17.53 -15.04
CA TYR A 533 -20.53 17.16 -14.07
C TYR A 533 -21.94 17.66 -14.41
N GLY A 534 -22.09 18.43 -15.49
CA GLY A 534 -23.36 18.95 -15.96
C GLY A 534 -23.78 20.29 -15.31
N LEU A 535 -25.00 20.70 -15.67
CA LEU A 535 -25.70 21.89 -15.19
C LEU A 535 -27.03 21.49 -14.51
N PRO A 536 -27.54 22.29 -13.56
CA PRO A 536 -28.88 22.11 -13.02
C PRO A 536 -29.93 22.55 -14.04
N GLY A 537 -30.27 21.67 -14.99
CA GLY A 537 -31.31 21.92 -15.99
C GLY A 537 -32.70 22.03 -15.38
N ALA A 538 -33.65 22.60 -16.14
CA ALA A 538 -35.02 22.85 -15.67
C ALA A 538 -35.70 21.60 -15.09
N SER A 539 -35.57 20.45 -15.76
CA SER A 539 -36.12 19.17 -15.29
C SER A 539 -35.50 18.70 -13.96
N LEU A 540 -34.18 18.88 -13.77
CA LEU A 540 -33.51 18.49 -12.53
C LEU A 540 -33.95 19.39 -11.36
N LEU A 541 -34.11 20.69 -11.62
CA LEU A 541 -34.62 21.66 -10.64
C LEU A 541 -36.07 21.38 -10.27
N GLU A 542 -36.92 21.01 -11.23
CA GLU A 542 -38.30 20.62 -10.99
C GLU A 542 -38.38 19.38 -10.10
N LYS A 543 -37.66 18.31 -10.45
CA LYS A 543 -37.58 17.08 -9.63
C LYS A 543 -37.02 17.35 -8.23
N ALA A 544 -36.01 18.21 -8.12
CA ALA A 544 -35.48 18.62 -6.82
C ALA A 544 -36.54 19.38 -6.00
N ARG A 545 -37.32 20.25 -6.64
CA ARG A 545 -38.43 20.96 -6.00
C ARG A 545 -39.52 19.99 -5.52
N GLU A 546 -39.92 19.04 -6.36
CA GLU A 546 -40.89 18.00 -6.00
C GLU A 546 -40.44 17.23 -4.75
N LYS A 547 -39.20 16.74 -4.73
CA LYS A 547 -38.64 16.03 -3.56
C LYS A 547 -38.63 16.94 -2.32
N LEU A 548 -38.27 18.21 -2.45
CA LEU A 548 -38.25 19.14 -1.31
C LEU A 548 -39.65 19.53 -0.81
N ASN A 549 -40.67 19.56 -1.69
CA ASN A 549 -42.06 19.80 -1.29
C ASN A 549 -42.62 18.66 -0.43
N GLN A 550 -42.09 17.45 -0.58
CA GLN A 550 -42.43 16.28 0.24
C GLN A 550 -41.70 16.27 1.59
N LYS A 551 -40.77 17.21 1.85
CA LYS A 551 -39.96 17.23 3.08
C LYS A 551 -40.85 17.46 4.32
N PRO A 552 -40.85 16.54 5.30
CA PRO A 552 -41.57 16.73 6.55
C PRO A 552 -41.06 17.96 7.31
N LYS A 553 -41.96 18.63 8.06
CA LYS A 553 -41.58 19.74 8.94
C LYS A 553 -40.73 19.31 10.13
N ASN A 554 -40.98 18.09 10.63
CA ASN A 554 -40.28 17.51 11.77
C ASN A 554 -39.74 16.13 11.38
N PHE A 555 -38.53 15.81 11.83
CA PHE A 555 -37.92 14.49 11.64
C PHE A 555 -37.92 13.72 12.95
N VAL A 556 -38.18 12.42 12.84
CA VAL A 556 -37.97 11.49 13.96
C VAL A 556 -36.47 11.44 14.25
N LYS A 557 -36.11 11.56 15.53
CA LYS A 557 -34.72 11.43 15.99
C LYS A 557 -34.59 10.11 16.73
N SER A 558 -33.69 9.25 16.28
CA SER A 558 -33.28 8.07 17.05
C SER A 558 -32.71 8.51 18.41
N GLU A 559 -33.23 7.91 19.49
CA GLU A 559 -32.72 8.13 20.85
C GLU A 559 -31.40 7.41 21.09
N LYS A 560 -31.19 6.26 20.41
CA LYS A 560 -29.99 5.47 20.55
C LYS A 560 -28.83 6.10 19.79
N ASN A 561 -27.75 6.39 20.51
CA ASN A 561 -26.52 6.95 19.99
C ASN A 561 -25.34 6.02 20.32
N TYR A 562 -24.47 5.80 19.34
CA TYR A 562 -23.26 5.01 19.49
C TYR A 562 -22.05 5.94 19.46
N SER A 563 -21.10 5.71 20.37
CA SER A 563 -19.76 6.29 20.31
C SER A 563 -19.02 5.85 19.04
N THR A 564 -17.94 6.54 18.71
CA THR A 564 -17.10 6.17 17.55
C THR A 564 -16.55 4.74 17.69
N GLU A 565 -16.19 4.33 18.90
CA GLU A 565 -15.68 2.99 19.22
C GLU A 565 -16.77 1.91 19.08
N GLU A 566 -17.99 2.17 19.55
CA GLU A 566 -19.11 1.23 19.37
C GLU A 566 -19.53 1.11 17.90
N ALA A 567 -19.57 2.24 17.18
CA ALA A 567 -19.80 2.24 15.74
C ALA A 567 -18.74 1.41 15.00
N ALA A 568 -17.47 1.49 15.41
CA ALA A 568 -16.40 0.68 14.83
C ALA A 568 -16.66 -0.82 14.97
N ILE A 569 -17.10 -1.27 16.14
CA ILE A 569 -17.46 -2.68 16.39
C ILE A 569 -18.61 -3.11 15.48
N ILE A 570 -19.61 -2.24 15.30
CA ILE A 570 -20.75 -2.52 14.41
C ILE A 570 -20.28 -2.66 12.96
N PHE A 571 -19.46 -1.73 12.44
CA PHE A 571 -18.90 -1.83 11.10
C PHE A 571 -18.04 -3.10 10.92
N GLU A 572 -17.21 -3.46 11.89
CA GLU A 572 -16.42 -4.70 11.85
C GLU A 572 -17.31 -5.96 11.83
N ARG A 573 -18.42 -5.96 12.57
CA ARG A 573 -19.41 -7.05 12.51
C ARG A 573 -20.05 -7.13 11.13
N ILE A 574 -20.46 -6.00 10.56
CA ILE A 574 -21.03 -5.95 9.20
C ILE A 574 -20.02 -6.48 8.18
N PHE A 575 -18.73 -6.14 8.27
CA PHE A 575 -17.72 -6.71 7.37
C PHE A 575 -17.66 -8.23 7.44
N LYS A 576 -17.72 -8.83 8.63
CA LYS A 576 -17.78 -10.30 8.78
C LYS A 576 -19.02 -10.91 8.13
N GLU A 577 -20.18 -10.29 8.30
CA GLU A 577 -21.44 -10.76 7.69
C GLU A 577 -21.43 -10.75 6.15
N TYR A 578 -20.60 -9.88 5.56
CA TYR A 578 -20.36 -9.80 4.12
C TYR A 578 -19.15 -10.62 3.65
N GLY A 579 -18.45 -11.35 4.53
CA GLY A 579 -17.25 -12.12 4.19
C GLY A 579 -16.03 -11.25 3.87
N LEU A 580 -15.99 -10.03 4.42
CA LEU A 580 -14.96 -9.02 4.19
C LEU A 580 -13.99 -8.94 5.39
N ASP A 581 -13.49 -10.07 5.88
CA ASP A 581 -12.59 -10.13 7.04
C ASP A 581 -11.27 -9.36 6.84
N HIS A 582 -10.91 -9.07 5.59
CA HIS A 582 -9.77 -8.23 5.24
C HIS A 582 -10.02 -6.73 5.48
N TRP A 583 -11.28 -6.29 5.51
CA TRP A 583 -11.63 -4.91 5.79
C TRP A 583 -11.46 -4.56 7.27
N LYS A 584 -10.93 -3.38 7.56
CA LYS A 584 -10.69 -2.90 8.93
C LYS A 584 -11.29 -1.53 9.17
N VAL A 585 -11.72 -1.28 10.40
CA VAL A 585 -12.13 0.06 10.82
C VAL A 585 -10.97 0.76 11.53
N LYS A 586 -10.70 2.03 11.17
CA LYS A 586 -9.72 2.89 11.86
C LYS A 586 -10.37 4.17 12.30
N ILE A 587 -10.12 4.55 13.55
CA ILE A 587 -10.59 5.82 14.10
C ILE A 587 -9.53 6.90 13.87
N ASN A 588 -9.90 8.00 13.22
CA ASN A 588 -9.04 9.14 12.93
C ASN A 588 -9.67 10.43 13.45
N LYS A 589 -8.90 11.23 14.20
CA LYS A 589 -9.35 12.54 14.72
C LYS A 589 -9.45 13.63 13.67
N ASN A 590 -8.70 13.52 12.57
CA ASN A 590 -8.57 14.55 11.54
C ASN A 590 -9.42 14.19 10.31
N MET A 591 -10.75 14.05 10.49
CA MET A 591 -11.70 13.77 9.41
C MET A 591 -12.81 14.81 9.36
N VAL A 592 -13.33 15.11 8.16
CA VAL A 592 -14.51 15.99 7.98
C VAL A 592 -15.81 15.18 7.98
N ALA A 593 -15.83 14.05 7.28
CA ALA A 593 -16.95 13.11 7.27
C ALA A 593 -16.92 12.22 8.53
N ALA A 594 -18.10 11.77 8.99
CA ALA A 594 -18.19 10.84 10.12
C ALA A 594 -17.62 9.45 9.80
N CYS A 595 -17.79 9.01 8.54
CA CYS A 595 -17.33 7.75 8.02
C CYS A 595 -16.86 7.95 6.56
N SER A 596 -15.86 7.19 6.11
CA SER A 596 -15.46 7.15 4.70
C SER A 596 -14.69 5.87 4.38
N ALA A 597 -15.06 5.20 3.28
CA ALA A 597 -14.28 4.09 2.72
C ALA A 597 -12.95 4.58 2.14
N GLY A 598 -11.85 4.09 2.70
CA GLY A 598 -10.49 4.43 2.31
C GLY A 598 -9.79 3.37 1.47
N LYS A 599 -8.52 3.64 1.15
CA LYS A 599 -7.65 2.69 0.43
C LYS A 599 -7.16 1.59 1.38
N GLN A 600 -6.70 0.46 0.81
CA GLN A 600 -6.18 -0.70 1.55
C GLN A 600 -7.21 -1.36 2.47
N ASP A 601 -8.43 -1.54 1.95
CA ASP A 601 -9.51 -2.26 2.64
C ASP A 601 -9.72 -1.71 4.07
N THR A 602 -9.80 -0.38 4.19
CA THR A 602 -9.92 0.31 5.47
C THR A 602 -11.07 1.30 5.43
N LEU A 603 -12.01 1.20 6.37
CA LEU A 603 -13.03 2.19 6.66
C LEU A 603 -12.52 3.13 7.75
N PHE A 604 -12.60 4.44 7.54
CA PHE A 604 -12.20 5.42 8.53
C PHE A 604 -13.43 6.01 9.24
N LEU A 605 -13.37 6.11 10.57
CA LEU A 605 -14.37 6.80 11.38
C LEU A 605 -13.76 8.02 12.05
N ARG A 606 -14.51 9.12 12.12
CA ARG A 606 -14.06 10.34 12.78
C ARG A 606 -14.14 10.20 14.29
N LYS A 607 -13.01 10.40 14.98
CA LYS A 607 -12.98 10.40 16.45
C LYS A 607 -13.89 11.50 17.00
N GLY A 608 -14.77 11.14 17.94
CA GLY A 608 -15.70 12.08 18.56
C GLY A 608 -16.93 12.39 17.70
N ALA A 609 -17.14 11.67 16.59
CA ALA A 609 -18.42 11.70 15.90
C ALA A 609 -19.46 10.84 16.66
N GLU A 610 -20.68 11.35 16.73
CA GLU A 610 -21.84 10.65 17.25
C GLU A 610 -22.55 9.90 16.11
N PHE A 611 -22.92 8.65 16.38
CA PHE A 611 -23.57 7.76 15.43
C PHE A 611 -24.93 7.35 15.98
N PHE A 612 -25.95 8.17 15.76
CA PHE A 612 -27.33 7.77 16.02
C PHE A 612 -27.70 6.53 15.19
N GLU A 613 -28.55 5.65 15.70
CA GLU A 613 -28.85 4.35 15.08
C GLU A 613 -29.27 4.47 13.61
N ASP A 614 -30.22 5.33 13.31
CA ASP A 614 -30.67 5.61 11.95
C ASP A 614 -29.51 6.08 11.07
N ARG A 615 -28.71 7.01 11.58
CA ARG A 615 -27.55 7.56 10.89
C ARG A 615 -26.50 6.48 10.61
N LEU A 616 -26.30 5.56 11.54
CA LEU A 616 -25.36 4.45 11.40
C LEU A 616 -25.82 3.47 10.33
N ARG A 617 -27.11 3.09 10.32
CA ARG A 617 -27.70 2.23 9.28
C ARG A 617 -27.56 2.86 7.89
N MET A 618 -27.87 4.15 7.77
CA MET A 618 -27.69 4.93 6.54
C MET A 618 -26.22 4.94 6.07
N LEU A 619 -25.27 5.10 7.00
CA LEU A 619 -23.83 5.08 6.67
C LEU A 619 -23.35 3.68 6.26
N ILE A 620 -23.88 2.61 6.85
CA ILE A 620 -23.60 1.23 6.42
C ILE A 620 -24.10 1.02 4.99
N ALA A 621 -25.34 1.40 4.70
CA ALA A 621 -25.92 1.29 3.37
C ALA A 621 -25.07 2.06 2.32
N HIS A 622 -24.70 3.29 2.65
CA HIS A 622 -23.98 4.19 1.75
C HIS A 622 -22.52 3.75 1.52
N GLU A 623 -21.75 3.57 2.59
CA GLU A 623 -20.30 3.31 2.49
C GLU A 623 -20.01 1.83 2.24
N VAL A 624 -20.67 0.92 2.98
CA VAL A 624 -20.38 -0.50 2.91
C VAL A 624 -21.18 -1.14 1.78
N GLU A 625 -22.51 -1.10 1.88
CA GLU A 625 -23.40 -1.86 1.01
C GLU A 625 -23.43 -1.31 -0.42
N THR A 626 -22.97 -0.08 -0.67
CA THR A 626 -22.71 0.43 -2.02
C THR A 626 -21.22 0.45 -2.34
N HIS A 627 -20.45 1.43 -1.84
CA HIS A 627 -19.10 1.73 -2.37
C HIS A 627 -18.08 0.60 -2.18
N ILE A 628 -18.15 -0.12 -1.05
CA ILE A 628 -17.26 -1.23 -0.75
C ILE A 628 -17.69 -2.47 -1.52
N LEU A 629 -18.97 -2.86 -1.48
CA LEU A 629 -19.43 -4.07 -2.17
C LEU A 629 -19.22 -4.00 -3.69
N THR A 630 -19.52 -2.85 -4.32
CA THR A 630 -19.27 -2.67 -5.76
C THR A 630 -17.78 -2.73 -6.08
N ALA A 631 -16.92 -2.16 -5.23
CA ALA A 631 -15.48 -2.26 -5.40
C ALA A 631 -14.96 -3.70 -5.25
N GLU A 632 -15.43 -4.44 -4.26
CA GLU A 632 -15.04 -5.84 -4.01
C GLU A 632 -15.51 -6.76 -5.14
N ASN A 633 -16.76 -6.62 -5.61
CA ASN A 633 -17.22 -7.36 -6.80
C ASN A 633 -16.37 -7.03 -8.02
N GLY A 634 -16.01 -5.75 -8.19
CA GLY A 634 -15.14 -5.31 -9.28
C GLY A 634 -13.74 -5.92 -9.28
N LYS A 635 -13.23 -6.44 -8.14
CA LYS A 635 -11.96 -7.18 -8.08
C LYS A 635 -12.03 -8.56 -8.76
N TYR A 636 -13.23 -9.11 -8.91
CA TYR A 636 -13.47 -10.43 -9.52
C TYR A 636 -13.90 -10.34 -10.99
N GLN A 637 -13.84 -9.16 -11.60
CA GLN A 637 -14.22 -8.93 -13.00
C GLN A 637 -13.02 -8.96 -13.94
N PRO A 638 -13.24 -9.17 -15.26
CA PRO A 638 -12.15 -9.34 -16.24
C PRO A 638 -11.29 -8.09 -16.46
N LEU A 639 -11.79 -6.90 -16.13
CA LEU A 639 -11.09 -5.62 -16.32
C LEU A 639 -10.90 -4.90 -14.97
N ARG A 640 -9.74 -4.29 -14.75
CA ARG A 640 -9.41 -3.58 -13.49
C ARG A 640 -10.28 -2.33 -13.30
N LEU A 641 -10.77 -1.74 -14.39
CA LEU A 641 -11.71 -0.62 -14.33
C LEU A 641 -13.04 -0.97 -13.64
N PHE A 642 -13.44 -2.24 -13.52
CA PHE A 642 -14.61 -2.59 -12.68
C PHE A 642 -14.38 -2.25 -11.20
N ASN A 643 -13.16 -2.40 -10.68
CA ASN A 643 -12.83 -2.00 -9.31
C ASN A 643 -12.56 -0.49 -9.20
N ARG A 644 -11.87 0.09 -10.20
CA ARG A 644 -11.42 1.48 -10.16
C ARG A 644 -12.50 2.50 -10.56
N GLY A 645 -13.34 2.14 -11.52
CA GLY A 645 -14.38 2.95 -12.14
C GLY A 645 -14.16 3.20 -13.63
N PHE A 646 -15.11 2.76 -14.46
CA PHE A 646 -15.27 3.17 -15.87
C PHE A 646 -15.68 4.65 -15.98
N GLY A 647 -15.84 5.16 -17.21
CA GLY A 647 -16.22 6.56 -17.42
C GLY A 647 -17.52 6.95 -16.71
N ASP A 648 -17.52 8.11 -16.08
CA ASP A 648 -18.63 8.77 -15.39
C ASP A 648 -19.32 7.90 -14.32
N TYR A 649 -18.63 6.89 -13.78
CA TYR A 649 -19.20 5.94 -12.82
C TYR A 649 -19.70 6.57 -11.51
N LEU A 650 -19.20 7.77 -11.18
CA LEU A 650 -19.47 8.44 -9.92
C LEU A 650 -20.98 8.71 -9.75
N GLU A 651 -21.66 9.13 -10.83
CA GLU A 651 -23.09 9.46 -10.78
C GLU A 651 -23.92 8.24 -10.35
N THR A 652 -23.68 7.08 -10.93
CA THR A 652 -24.37 5.83 -10.56
C THR A 652 -24.00 5.36 -9.16
N GLN A 653 -22.73 5.46 -8.75
CA GLN A 653 -22.32 5.07 -7.39
C GLN A 653 -22.95 5.95 -6.31
N GLU A 654 -22.92 7.27 -6.48
CA GLU A 654 -23.53 8.19 -5.51
C GLU A 654 -25.06 8.07 -5.52
N GLY A 655 -25.66 7.90 -6.70
CA GLY A 655 -27.10 7.65 -6.85
C GLY A 655 -27.56 6.39 -6.15
N LEU A 656 -26.87 5.27 -6.38
CA LEU A 656 -27.17 3.98 -5.73
C LEU A 656 -26.95 4.06 -4.22
N ALA A 657 -25.92 4.80 -3.78
CA ALA A 657 -25.64 5.00 -2.36
C ALA A 657 -26.73 5.82 -1.66
N ILE A 658 -27.33 6.80 -2.34
CA ILE A 658 -28.48 7.55 -1.82
C ILE A 658 -29.73 6.67 -1.85
N TRP A 659 -30.00 5.97 -2.96
CA TRP A 659 -31.14 5.06 -3.07
C TRP A 659 -31.16 4.05 -1.92
N ASN A 660 -30.06 3.29 -1.75
CA ASN A 660 -29.92 2.31 -0.66
C ASN A 660 -30.12 2.96 0.72
N GLN A 661 -29.56 4.15 0.92
CA GLN A 661 -29.70 4.91 2.17
C GLN A 661 -31.17 5.26 2.48
N GLU A 662 -32.01 5.51 1.47
CA GLU A 662 -33.45 5.75 1.67
C GLU A 662 -34.23 4.47 1.96
N GLN A 663 -33.74 3.31 1.51
CA GLN A 663 -34.44 2.02 1.70
C GLN A 663 -34.25 1.40 3.10
N VAL A 664 -33.23 1.81 3.87
CA VAL A 664 -32.90 1.14 5.15
C VAL A 664 -33.73 1.59 6.35
N LEU A 665 -34.53 2.66 6.22
CA LEU A 665 -35.37 3.20 7.28
C LEU A 665 -36.83 3.26 6.83
N SER A 666 -37.77 3.07 7.76
CA SER A 666 -39.21 3.16 7.49
C SER A 666 -39.78 4.58 7.59
N HIS A 667 -38.93 5.58 7.84
CA HIS A 667 -39.31 6.98 7.98
C HIS A 667 -38.26 7.88 7.36
N ASP A 668 -38.65 9.11 7.05
CA ASP A 668 -37.76 10.11 6.45
C ASP A 668 -36.75 10.65 7.47
N THR A 669 -35.59 11.05 6.94
CA THR A 669 -34.60 11.85 7.67
C THR A 669 -34.22 13.07 6.86
N GLU A 670 -33.68 14.09 7.53
CA GLU A 670 -33.23 15.31 6.85
C GLU A 670 -32.19 15.01 5.75
N LYS A 671 -31.41 13.94 5.91
CA LYS A 671 -30.37 13.56 4.95
C LYS A 671 -30.94 13.16 3.58
N ASN A 672 -32.15 12.59 3.51
CA ASN A 672 -32.82 12.17 2.26
C ASN A 672 -33.00 13.36 1.30
N TYR A 673 -33.23 14.56 1.83
CA TYR A 673 -33.51 15.76 1.04
C TYR A 673 -32.26 16.56 0.66
N ARG A 674 -31.10 16.21 1.24
CA ARG A 674 -29.89 17.04 1.13
C ARG A 674 -29.34 17.14 -0.28
N SER A 675 -29.40 16.06 -1.06
CA SER A 675 -28.94 16.05 -2.46
C SER A 675 -29.82 16.95 -3.33
N ALA A 676 -31.15 16.93 -3.14
CA ALA A 676 -32.07 17.84 -3.82
C ALA A 676 -31.81 19.31 -3.45
N THR A 677 -31.53 19.62 -2.18
CA THR A 677 -31.16 20.98 -1.77
C THR A 677 -29.85 21.46 -2.41
N LEU A 678 -28.88 20.56 -2.61
CA LEU A 678 -27.61 20.91 -3.26
C LEU A 678 -27.79 21.32 -4.73
N VAL A 679 -28.84 20.85 -5.43
CA VAL A 679 -29.14 21.28 -6.80
C VAL A 679 -29.42 22.80 -6.86
N PHE A 680 -30.24 23.31 -5.95
CA PHE A 680 -30.52 24.74 -5.84
C PHE A 680 -29.28 25.55 -5.41
N LEU A 681 -28.45 24.98 -4.53
CA LEU A 681 -27.20 25.64 -4.14
C LEU A 681 -26.20 25.75 -5.29
N VAL A 682 -26.09 24.72 -6.13
CA VAL A 682 -25.26 24.77 -7.34
C VAL A 682 -25.81 25.81 -8.32
N GLU A 683 -27.13 25.80 -8.56
CA GLU A 683 -27.80 26.77 -9.45
C GLU A 683 -27.55 28.22 -9.00
N PHE A 684 -27.66 28.46 -7.69
CA PHE A 684 -27.41 29.77 -7.11
C PHE A 684 -25.93 30.16 -7.18
N ALA A 685 -25.02 29.25 -6.80
CA ALA A 685 -23.57 29.50 -6.79
C ALA A 685 -23.01 29.83 -8.19
N LEU A 686 -23.60 29.29 -9.25
CA LEU A 686 -23.24 29.60 -10.63
C LEU A 686 -23.45 31.09 -10.98
N LYS A 687 -24.32 31.80 -10.26
CA LYS A 687 -24.74 33.18 -10.56
C LYS A 687 -24.29 34.22 -9.53
N HIS A 688 -23.82 33.78 -8.36
CA HIS A 688 -23.58 34.66 -7.20
C HIS A 688 -22.17 34.45 -6.64
N SER A 689 -21.72 35.34 -5.76
CA SER A 689 -20.43 35.27 -5.06
C SER A 689 -20.38 34.18 -3.97
N PHE A 690 -19.21 33.98 -3.35
CA PHE A 690 -19.04 33.06 -2.22
C PHE A 690 -19.90 33.45 -1.02
N ALA A 691 -19.87 34.72 -0.61
CA ALA A 691 -20.60 35.21 0.55
C ALA A 691 -22.11 35.04 0.36
N GLU A 692 -22.63 35.38 -0.81
CA GLU A 692 -24.04 35.18 -1.15
C GLU A 692 -24.42 33.69 -1.17
N THR A 693 -23.53 32.81 -1.67
CA THR A 693 -23.74 31.36 -1.67
C THR A 693 -23.80 30.80 -0.24
N TYR A 694 -22.97 31.33 0.65
CA TYR A 694 -23.01 31.00 2.08
C TYR A 694 -24.34 31.44 2.71
N ASP A 695 -24.76 32.68 2.48
CA ASP A 695 -26.03 33.21 3.00
C ASP A 695 -27.24 32.44 2.47
N TYR A 696 -27.23 32.08 1.18
CA TYR A 696 -28.28 31.25 0.60
C TYR A 696 -28.29 29.84 1.20
N SER A 697 -27.12 29.27 1.51
CA SER A 697 -27.02 28.00 2.25
C SER A 697 -27.65 28.06 3.64
N LEU A 698 -27.45 29.17 4.36
CA LEU A 698 -28.12 29.41 5.65
C LEU A 698 -29.64 29.49 5.48
N LYS A 699 -30.12 30.21 4.47
CA LYS A 699 -31.57 30.34 4.16
C LYS A 699 -32.23 28.99 3.83
N LEU A 700 -31.47 28.07 3.24
CA LEU A 700 -31.92 26.70 2.98
C LEU A 700 -31.85 25.77 4.22
N GLY A 701 -31.50 26.30 5.38
CA GLY A 701 -31.53 25.59 6.67
C GLY A 701 -30.23 24.88 7.04
N PHE A 702 -29.11 25.16 6.37
CA PHE A 702 -27.83 24.56 6.76
C PHE A 702 -27.30 25.22 8.03
N PRO A 703 -26.79 24.46 9.02
CA PRO A 703 -26.02 25.03 10.12
C PRO A 703 -24.81 25.81 9.59
N ALA A 704 -24.42 26.89 10.25
CA ALA A 704 -23.36 27.81 9.79
C ALA A 704 -22.07 27.11 9.36
N GLU A 705 -21.56 26.15 10.15
CA GLU A 705 -20.36 25.39 9.79
C GLU A 705 -20.55 24.59 8.48
N LYS A 706 -21.75 24.02 8.26
CA LYS A 706 -22.08 23.25 7.06
C LYS A 706 -22.36 24.14 5.86
N ALA A 707 -22.96 25.30 6.05
CA ALA A 707 -23.12 26.32 5.02
C ALA A 707 -21.73 26.76 4.51
N LEU A 708 -20.82 27.08 5.43
CA LEU A 708 -19.45 27.49 5.09
C LEU A 708 -18.69 26.39 4.34
N GLN A 709 -18.72 25.16 4.83
CA GLN A 709 -18.12 24.00 4.14
C GLN A 709 -18.70 23.80 2.75
N THR A 710 -20.00 24.06 2.56
CA THR A 710 -20.68 23.88 1.28
C THR A 710 -20.30 24.99 0.29
N ALA A 711 -20.26 26.25 0.73
CA ALA A 711 -19.77 27.37 -0.08
C ALA A 711 -18.34 27.13 -0.58
N PHE A 712 -17.41 26.70 0.29
CA PHE A 712 -16.05 26.32 -0.12
C PHE A 712 -16.03 25.17 -1.14
N LYS A 713 -16.88 24.15 -0.98
CA LYS A 713 -16.96 23.04 -1.93
C LYS A 713 -17.47 23.45 -3.30
N LEU A 714 -18.42 24.39 -3.34
CA LEU A 714 -19.02 24.90 -4.57
C LEU A 714 -18.14 25.93 -5.25
N LYS A 715 -17.33 26.70 -4.50
CA LYS A 715 -16.50 27.78 -5.05
C LYS A 715 -15.05 27.41 -5.32
N ARG A 716 -14.55 26.30 -4.76
CA ARG A 716 -13.20 25.81 -5.08
C ARG A 716 -13.06 25.52 -6.57
N GLY A 717 -11.86 25.74 -7.09
CA GLY A 717 -11.55 25.75 -8.51
C GLY A 717 -11.47 27.15 -9.13
N LEU A 718 -12.18 28.13 -8.58
CA LEU A 718 -12.04 29.55 -8.93
C LEU A 718 -10.92 30.19 -8.12
N GLU A 719 -10.23 31.20 -8.67
CA GLU A 719 -9.30 32.05 -7.90
C GLU A 719 -10.07 33.17 -7.18
N ASP A 720 -10.79 34.00 -7.93
CA ASP A 720 -11.64 35.06 -7.37
C ASP A 720 -13.06 34.54 -7.12
N SER A 721 -13.38 34.20 -5.86
CA SER A 721 -14.71 33.69 -5.50
C SER A 721 -15.78 34.78 -5.35
N SER A 722 -15.43 36.06 -5.55
CA SER A 722 -16.42 37.14 -5.65
C SER A 722 -17.22 37.05 -6.96
N ARG A 723 -16.68 36.36 -7.96
CA ARG A 723 -17.32 36.18 -9.27
C ARG A 723 -18.35 35.05 -9.27
N PRO A 724 -19.36 35.13 -10.16
CA PRO A 724 -20.22 34.00 -10.48
C PRO A 724 -19.40 32.79 -10.97
N GLY A 725 -19.82 31.58 -10.58
CA GLY A 725 -19.17 30.34 -11.00
C GLY A 725 -19.18 29.26 -9.93
N ALA A 726 -19.09 28.01 -10.33
CA ALA A 726 -19.13 26.90 -9.38
C ALA A 726 -18.45 25.62 -9.88
N PHE A 727 -17.97 24.83 -8.92
CA PHE A 727 -17.67 23.43 -9.08
C PHE A 727 -18.95 22.59 -8.94
N THR A 728 -19.48 22.14 -10.08
CA THR A 728 -20.81 21.54 -10.23
C THR A 728 -20.90 20.05 -9.84
N LYS A 729 -19.84 19.45 -9.27
CA LYS A 729 -19.79 18.02 -8.88
C LYS A 729 -20.94 17.57 -7.98
N GLU A 730 -21.47 18.47 -7.13
CA GLU A 730 -22.55 18.11 -6.20
C GLU A 730 -23.88 17.78 -6.90
N LEU A 731 -24.02 18.05 -8.21
CA LEU A 731 -25.20 17.62 -9.00
C LEU A 731 -25.30 16.11 -9.14
N SER A 732 -24.16 15.41 -9.24
CA SER A 732 -24.09 13.95 -9.50
C SER A 732 -24.82 13.10 -8.46
N TYR A 733 -25.04 13.63 -7.26
CA TYR A 733 -25.76 12.92 -6.20
C TYR A 733 -27.25 12.81 -6.50
N PHE A 734 -27.92 13.93 -6.81
CA PHE A 734 -29.37 13.92 -7.03
C PHE A 734 -29.73 13.44 -8.44
N SER A 735 -28.93 13.80 -9.46
CA SER A 735 -29.12 13.26 -10.80
C SER A 735 -28.95 11.73 -10.83
N GLY A 736 -27.91 11.23 -10.15
CA GLY A 736 -27.70 9.80 -9.97
C GLY A 736 -28.85 9.11 -9.25
N TYR A 737 -29.37 9.70 -8.16
CA TYR A 737 -30.53 9.15 -7.44
C TYR A 737 -31.75 9.00 -8.36
N LEU A 738 -32.08 10.04 -9.13
CA LEU A 738 -33.21 9.99 -10.08
C LEU A 738 -33.01 8.92 -11.16
N GLN A 739 -31.76 8.71 -11.62
CA GLN A 739 -31.47 7.65 -12.59
C GLN A 739 -31.71 6.26 -11.99
N ILE A 740 -31.30 6.03 -10.73
CA ILE A 740 -31.55 4.75 -10.05
C ILE A 740 -33.04 4.54 -9.79
N GLU A 741 -33.74 5.58 -9.32
CA GLU A 741 -35.20 5.54 -9.13
C GLU A 741 -35.93 5.20 -10.44
N SER A 742 -35.56 5.86 -11.54
CA SER A 742 -36.13 5.59 -12.87
C SER A 742 -35.82 4.16 -13.35
N PHE A 743 -34.60 3.68 -13.12
CA PHE A 743 -34.20 2.31 -13.47
C PHE A 743 -35.02 1.27 -12.72
N VAL A 744 -35.21 1.44 -11.41
CA VAL A 744 -36.03 0.53 -10.60
C VAL A 744 -37.50 0.61 -11.02
N ALA A 745 -38.03 1.81 -11.24
CA ALA A 745 -39.42 2.01 -11.69
C ALA A 745 -39.69 1.36 -13.05
N ALA A 746 -38.68 1.29 -13.92
CA ALA A 746 -38.73 0.60 -15.21
C ALA A 746 -38.58 -0.93 -15.10
N GLY A 747 -38.50 -1.49 -13.89
CA GLY A 747 -38.31 -2.93 -13.65
C GLY A 747 -36.85 -3.39 -13.73
N GLY A 748 -35.89 -2.47 -13.66
CA GLY A 748 -34.46 -2.78 -13.65
C GLY A 748 -34.03 -3.53 -12.39
N ASP A 749 -33.12 -4.49 -12.57
CA ASP A 749 -32.61 -5.31 -11.48
C ASP A 749 -31.41 -4.62 -10.79
N LEU A 750 -31.58 -4.22 -9.52
CA LEU A 750 -30.50 -3.59 -8.74
C LEU A 750 -29.25 -4.47 -8.62
N ARG A 751 -29.37 -5.80 -8.73
CA ARG A 751 -28.22 -6.71 -8.71
C ARG A 751 -27.24 -6.42 -9.85
N ASP A 752 -27.74 -5.96 -11.00
CA ASP A 752 -26.90 -5.59 -12.14
C ASP A 752 -25.95 -4.42 -11.82
N LEU A 753 -26.31 -3.53 -10.89
CA LEU A 753 -25.46 -2.40 -10.50
C LEU A 753 -24.27 -2.81 -9.62
N TYR A 754 -24.18 -4.09 -9.24
CA TYR A 754 -23.12 -4.65 -8.41
C TYR A 754 -22.02 -5.35 -9.21
N PHE A 755 -22.04 -5.36 -10.56
CA PHE A 755 -20.93 -5.89 -11.35
C PHE A 755 -19.60 -5.18 -11.02
N GLY A 756 -19.66 -3.89 -10.71
CA GLY A 756 -18.50 -3.06 -10.36
C GLY A 756 -18.86 -1.58 -10.41
N LYS A 757 -17.89 -0.74 -10.76
CA LYS A 757 -18.06 0.71 -10.85
C LYS A 757 -18.15 1.15 -12.30
N PHE A 758 -19.36 1.50 -12.75
CA PHE A 758 -19.66 1.98 -14.09
C PHE A 758 -20.84 2.94 -14.06
N ASN A 759 -21.07 3.69 -15.15
CA ASN A 759 -22.26 4.52 -15.28
C ASN A 759 -23.44 3.67 -15.79
N LEU A 760 -24.63 3.84 -15.22
CA LEU A 760 -25.85 3.07 -15.52
C LEU A 760 -26.16 3.02 -17.02
N ARG A 761 -25.90 4.10 -17.77
CA ARG A 761 -26.10 4.13 -19.23
C ARG A 761 -25.26 3.08 -19.98
N ASP A 762 -24.19 2.62 -19.36
CA ASP A 762 -23.25 1.65 -19.92
C ASP A 762 -23.59 0.21 -19.51
N LEU A 763 -24.67 -0.04 -18.75
CA LEU A 763 -25.03 -1.36 -18.25
C LEU A 763 -25.11 -2.44 -19.34
N GLU A 764 -25.74 -2.10 -20.47
CA GLU A 764 -25.87 -3.02 -21.60
C GLU A 764 -24.52 -3.37 -22.25
N TRP A 765 -23.55 -2.45 -22.19
CA TRP A 765 -22.19 -2.71 -22.66
C TRP A 765 -21.38 -3.51 -21.63
N ILE A 766 -21.59 -3.24 -20.35
CA ILE A 766 -21.00 -4.01 -19.24
C ILE A 766 -21.38 -5.48 -19.35
N LYS A 767 -22.67 -5.80 -19.59
CA LYS A 767 -23.17 -7.17 -19.78
C LYS A 767 -22.54 -7.88 -20.99
N LYS A 768 -22.04 -7.13 -21.97
CA LYS A 768 -21.38 -7.66 -23.18
C LYS A 768 -19.87 -7.85 -23.03
N VAL A 769 -19.28 -7.47 -21.90
CA VAL A 769 -17.83 -7.68 -21.67
C VAL A 769 -17.54 -9.18 -21.55
N PRO A 770 -16.63 -9.74 -22.36
CA PRO A 770 -16.28 -11.16 -22.28
C PRO A 770 -15.72 -11.53 -20.91
N GLY A 771 -16.20 -12.63 -20.34
CA GLY A 771 -15.74 -13.13 -19.03
C GLY A 771 -16.31 -12.36 -17.83
N LEU A 772 -17.38 -11.57 -18.00
CA LEU A 772 -18.10 -10.94 -16.90
C LEU A 772 -18.65 -12.00 -15.93
N ASN A 773 -18.37 -11.84 -14.64
CA ASN A 773 -18.86 -12.73 -13.59
C ASN A 773 -20.08 -12.10 -12.90
N ALA A 774 -21.06 -12.93 -12.51
CA ALA A 774 -22.16 -12.48 -11.66
C ALA A 774 -21.63 -11.85 -10.35
N PRO A 775 -22.29 -10.81 -9.82
CA PRO A 775 -21.88 -10.19 -8.55
C PRO A 775 -21.92 -11.22 -7.43
N LYS A 776 -20.80 -11.38 -6.71
CA LYS A 776 -20.67 -12.38 -5.63
C LYS A 776 -21.21 -11.89 -4.30
N ILE A 777 -21.09 -10.59 -4.04
CA ILE A 777 -21.43 -9.99 -2.75
C ILE A 777 -22.51 -8.94 -2.99
N LEU A 778 -23.72 -9.21 -2.51
CA LEU A 778 -24.87 -8.32 -2.61
C LEU A 778 -25.31 -7.84 -1.22
N PRO A 779 -25.88 -6.63 -1.10
CA PRO A 779 -26.56 -6.18 0.11
C PRO A 779 -27.61 -7.19 0.57
N LYS A 780 -27.84 -7.28 1.88
CA LYS A 780 -28.79 -8.26 2.46
C LYS A 780 -30.18 -8.23 1.84
N PHE A 781 -30.69 -7.05 1.48
CA PHE A 781 -32.04 -6.92 0.89
C PHE A 781 -32.12 -7.37 -0.57
N LEU A 782 -30.99 -7.69 -1.22
CA LEU A 782 -30.89 -8.21 -2.59
C LEU A 782 -30.40 -9.66 -2.65
N ARG A 783 -30.17 -10.30 -1.49
CA ARG A 783 -29.67 -11.69 -1.39
C ARG A 783 -30.78 -12.72 -1.53
#